data_AF-A0A5N6PCY7-F1
#
_entry.id   AF-A0A5N6PCY7-F1
#
_cell.length_a   1.000
_cell.length_b   1.000
_cell.length_c   1.000
_cell.angle_alpha   90.00
_cell.angle_beta   90.00
_cell.angle_gamma   90.00
#
_symmetry.space_group_name_H-M   'P 1'
#
loop_
_entity.id
_entity.type
_entity.pdbx_description
1 polymer ?
#
loop_
_entity_poly.entity_id
_entity_poly.type
_entity_poly.pdbx_seq_one_letter_code
_entity_poly.pdbx_strand_id
1 'polypeptide(L)'
;MFTTTTTHLTVLALLSAATVYCFYKSHRLRRLKVSSPSSNPNHSIATRRGKLFFISQTGTSKTLAQRLFGLLISNNIPFDLVDPNNYEPEDLHTETLVLIIASTWEDGNPPSNGVFLSKWLSESAEDFRVGSLLLNKCKFAVFGVGSRAYGDSFNAVGRGFSRKMRSLGGVEILPLREGDVDEGDIDKEFGVWSEEVIRVLKMGELRGNGSAFTGENGGELMNGSDYDEDDDDDYEDEGNGLESDIIDLEDIAGKSLSKKDMGLITNNGKKNGEKVMVTPVIRASLTKQGYKIIGSHSGVKICRWTKSQLRGRGGCYKHSFYGIESHRCMEATPSLACANKCVFCWRHHTNPVGKSWQWKMDDPLMIVNSAIEQHTKMIKQMKGVPGVTAERLSEGLLPRHCALSLVGEPIMYPEINSLIDELHKRRISTFLVTNAQFPDKIVSLKPITQLYVSVDAATKDSMKAIDRPLFGDFWERFVDSLKALKDKQQRTVYRLTLVKGWNTEDVDAYSNLFSIGNPDFVEIKGVTYCGTSATSKLTMENVPWHADVKAFSEALAEKSHGQYEVACEHVHSCCVLLAKVDKFKINGQWHTWIDYEKFHDLVSSGKPFGSNDYMALTPSWAVYGANEGGFDPEQARYKKERNHKSSR
;
A
#
# COMPACT_ATOMS: atom_id res chain seq x y z
N MET A 1 -26.80 47.12 -49.79
CA MET A 1 -26.05 48.14 -49.01
C MET A 1 -26.48 48.00 -47.55
N PHE A 2 -25.50 48.00 -46.63
CA PHE A 2 -25.60 47.86 -45.17
C PHE A 2 -25.88 46.46 -44.61
N THR A 3 -24.82 45.79 -44.10
CA THR A 3 -24.76 45.04 -42.82
C THR A 3 -23.49 44.16 -42.74
N THR A 4 -22.29 44.77 -42.78
CA THR A 4 -21.04 44.05 -42.46
C THR A 4 -20.05 44.84 -41.60
N THR A 5 -20.35 46.09 -41.24
CA THR A 5 -19.45 46.95 -40.48
C THR A 5 -19.67 46.94 -38.96
N THR A 6 -20.84 46.52 -38.47
CA THR A 6 -21.19 46.61 -37.04
C THR A 6 -20.62 45.44 -36.20
N THR A 7 -20.40 44.28 -36.81
CA THR A 7 -19.92 43.06 -36.12
C THR A 7 -18.40 43.05 -35.90
N HIS A 8 -17.64 43.74 -36.76
CA HIS A 8 -16.19 43.85 -36.59
C HIS A 8 -15.78 44.87 -35.52
N LEU A 9 -16.56 45.95 -35.33
CA LEU A 9 -16.28 46.94 -34.28
C LEU A 9 -16.54 46.40 -32.86
N THR A 10 -17.54 45.52 -32.69
CA THR A 10 -17.87 44.93 -31.38
C THR A 10 -16.82 43.90 -30.93
N VAL A 11 -16.23 43.14 -31.85
CA VAL A 11 -15.15 42.19 -31.54
C VAL A 11 -13.83 42.92 -31.22
N LEU A 12 -13.53 44.03 -31.91
CA LEU A 12 -12.37 44.88 -31.62
C LEU A 12 -12.49 45.64 -30.29
N ALA A 13 -13.70 46.05 -29.89
CA ALA A 13 -13.95 46.68 -28.60
C ALA A 13 -13.84 45.71 -27.41
N LEU A 14 -14.23 44.43 -27.60
CA LEU A 14 -14.10 43.39 -26.57
C LEU A 14 -12.64 42.94 -26.38
N LEU A 15 -11.87 42.87 -27.47
CA LEU A 15 -10.43 42.53 -27.40
C LEU A 15 -9.60 43.68 -26.81
N SER A 16 -9.95 44.95 -27.05
CA SER A 16 -9.24 46.09 -26.44
C SER A 16 -9.54 46.23 -24.94
N ALA A 17 -10.79 46.00 -24.51
CA ALA A 17 -11.17 46.04 -23.09
C ALA A 17 -10.53 44.92 -22.26
N ALA A 18 -10.43 43.69 -22.81
CA ALA A 18 -9.76 42.58 -22.15
C ALA A 18 -8.24 42.80 -22.00
N THR A 19 -7.62 43.44 -23.00
CA THR A 19 -6.19 43.74 -22.98
C THR A 19 -5.86 44.85 -21.96
N VAL A 20 -6.70 45.89 -21.88
CA VAL A 20 -6.56 46.97 -20.87
C VAL A 20 -6.80 46.46 -19.45
N TYR A 21 -7.76 45.54 -19.23
CA TYR A 21 -8.01 44.92 -17.93
C TYR A 21 -6.84 44.03 -17.48
N CYS A 22 -6.24 43.26 -18.39
CA CYS A 22 -5.06 42.44 -18.11
C CYS A 22 -3.82 43.30 -17.80
N PHE A 23 -3.62 44.41 -18.51
CA PHE A 23 -2.55 45.36 -18.22
C PHE A 23 -2.77 46.07 -16.87
N TYR A 24 -4.00 46.50 -16.55
CA TYR A 24 -4.32 47.11 -15.26
C TYR A 24 -4.10 46.15 -14.08
N LYS A 25 -4.49 44.87 -14.22
CA LYS A 25 -4.28 43.83 -13.20
C LYS A 25 -2.80 43.49 -13.03
N SER A 26 -2.03 43.43 -14.13
CA SER A 26 -0.57 43.22 -14.11
C SER A 26 0.18 44.40 -13.46
N HIS A 27 -0.22 45.64 -13.76
CA HIS A 27 0.39 46.85 -13.18
C HIS A 27 0.06 47.01 -11.69
N ARG A 28 -1.16 46.63 -11.26
CA ARG A 28 -1.57 46.62 -9.84
C ARG A 28 -0.83 45.54 -9.04
N LEU A 29 -0.57 44.36 -9.63
CA LEU A 29 0.24 43.31 -9.01
C LEU A 29 1.73 43.67 -8.93
N ARG A 30 2.26 44.47 -9.87
CA ARG A 30 3.62 45.01 -9.79
C ARG A 30 3.79 46.13 -8.75
N ARG A 31 2.76 46.94 -8.50
CA ARG A 31 2.80 48.00 -7.46
C ARG A 31 2.66 47.51 -6.02
N LEU A 32 2.12 46.31 -5.79
CA LEU A 32 2.03 45.71 -4.45
C LEU A 32 3.31 44.97 -4.03
N LYS A 33 4.38 45.07 -4.81
CA LYS A 33 5.67 44.41 -4.57
C LYS A 33 6.81 45.41 -4.35
N VAL A 34 6.57 46.47 -3.56
CA VAL A 34 7.63 47.35 -3.03
C VAL A 34 7.23 47.90 -1.66
N SER A 35 7.73 47.27 -0.59
CA SER A 35 8.15 47.92 0.68
C SER A 35 9.05 46.94 1.46
N SER A 36 10.23 47.44 1.82
CA SER A 36 11.48 46.81 2.26
C SER A 36 11.49 46.35 3.74
N PRO A 37 12.58 45.82 4.35
CA PRO A 37 13.95 45.64 3.84
C PRO A 37 14.59 44.24 4.02
N SER A 38 15.68 44.09 3.28
CA SER A 38 16.65 42.99 3.30
C SER A 38 17.37 42.80 4.64
N SER A 39 17.57 41.55 5.04
CA SER A 39 18.73 41.12 5.83
C SER A 39 19.21 39.75 5.33
N ASN A 40 20.53 39.57 5.38
CA ASN A 40 21.36 38.57 4.69
C ASN A 40 20.95 37.08 4.87
N PRO A 41 21.30 36.19 3.93
CA PRO A 41 21.09 34.76 4.08
C PRO A 41 22.24 34.16 4.91
N ASN A 42 22.13 34.18 6.23
CA ASN A 42 22.90 33.28 7.06
C ASN A 42 22.14 31.95 7.15
N HIS A 43 22.80 30.86 6.73
CA HIS A 43 22.42 29.48 7.01
C HIS A 43 21.97 29.35 8.48
N SER A 44 20.67 29.25 8.71
CA SER A 44 20.12 28.83 10.00
C SER A 44 19.51 27.46 9.80
N ILE A 45 19.96 26.52 10.63
CA ILE A 45 19.40 25.19 10.79
C ILE A 45 17.88 25.37 10.99
N ALA A 46 17.06 24.82 10.11
CA ALA A 46 15.60 24.93 10.21
C ALA A 46 15.13 24.29 11.53
N THR A 47 14.86 25.13 12.53
CA THR A 47 14.30 24.71 13.81
C THR A 47 12.90 24.17 13.56
N ARG A 48 12.69 22.85 13.77
CA ARG A 48 11.37 22.21 13.66
C ARG A 48 10.41 22.89 14.64
N ARG A 49 9.26 23.36 14.16
CA ARG A 49 8.24 24.08 14.95
C ARG A 49 7.39 23.07 15.72
N GLY A 50 7.09 23.33 16.99
CA GLY A 50 6.17 22.50 17.78
C GLY A 50 4.70 22.68 17.35
N LYS A 51 3.82 21.76 17.73
CA LYS A 51 2.37 21.84 17.46
C LYS A 51 1.58 22.13 18.72
N LEU A 52 0.63 23.07 18.65
CA LEU A 52 -0.30 23.40 19.73
C LEU A 52 -1.73 23.11 19.28
N PHE A 53 -2.30 22.00 19.75
CA PHE A 53 -3.67 21.58 19.43
C PHE A 53 -4.67 22.21 20.40
N PHE A 54 -5.81 22.65 19.86
CA PHE A 54 -6.97 23.06 20.65
C PHE A 54 -8.18 22.18 20.34
N ILE A 55 -8.73 21.55 21.37
CA ILE A 55 -9.95 20.73 21.26
C ILE A 55 -11.07 21.48 21.97
N SER A 56 -12.04 21.98 21.22
CA SER A 56 -12.96 23.01 21.68
C SER A 56 -14.29 22.96 20.95
N GLN A 57 -15.41 22.97 21.69
CA GLN A 57 -16.76 23.12 21.13
C GLN A 57 -17.23 24.58 21.16
N THR A 58 -17.17 25.23 22.33
CA THR A 58 -17.71 26.59 22.58
C THR A 58 -16.67 27.71 22.51
N GLY A 59 -15.38 27.37 22.33
CA GLY A 59 -14.29 28.32 22.13
C GLY A 59 -13.32 28.46 23.29
N THR A 60 -13.63 27.97 24.49
CA THR A 60 -12.78 28.13 25.69
C THR A 60 -11.36 27.64 25.48
N SER A 61 -11.16 26.36 25.10
CA SER A 61 -9.82 25.81 24.83
C SER A 61 -9.11 26.49 23.66
N LYS A 62 -9.87 26.99 22.67
CA LYS A 62 -9.30 27.76 21.55
C LYS A 62 -8.74 29.10 22.02
N THR A 63 -9.47 29.82 22.88
CA THR A 63 -9.02 31.10 23.45
C THR A 63 -7.79 30.90 24.34
N LEU A 64 -7.77 29.85 25.16
CA LEU A 64 -6.59 29.50 25.96
C LEU A 64 -5.38 29.16 25.07
N ALA A 65 -5.57 28.37 24.02
CA ALA A 65 -4.51 28.05 23.07
C ALA A 65 -3.97 29.29 22.35
N GLN A 66 -4.83 30.25 21.98
CA GLN A 66 -4.40 31.53 21.39
C GLN A 66 -3.57 32.36 22.38
N ARG A 67 -3.92 32.36 23.67
CA ARG A 67 -3.14 33.04 24.72
C ARG A 67 -1.76 32.41 24.90
N LEU A 68 -1.68 31.09 25.02
CA LEU A 68 -0.39 30.40 25.10
C LEU A 68 0.44 30.58 23.83
N PHE A 69 -0.19 30.55 22.65
CA PHE A 69 0.49 30.83 21.39
C PHE A 69 1.12 32.23 21.37
N GLY A 70 0.41 33.25 21.87
CA GLY A 70 0.96 34.59 22.08
C GLY A 70 2.17 34.60 23.00
N LEU A 71 2.09 33.90 24.15
CA LEU A 71 3.22 33.76 25.08
C LEU A 71 4.42 33.06 24.45
N LEU A 72 4.21 32.00 23.67
CA LEU A 72 5.27 31.27 22.95
C LEU A 72 5.98 32.19 21.94
N ILE A 73 5.22 32.98 21.18
CA ILE A 73 5.77 33.98 20.24
C ILE A 73 6.58 35.03 20.98
N SER A 74 6.06 35.61 22.07
CA SER A 74 6.78 36.63 22.86
C SER A 74 8.07 36.09 23.48
N ASN A 75 8.21 34.78 23.62
CA ASN A 75 9.40 34.11 24.13
C ASN A 75 10.28 33.50 23.03
N ASN A 76 10.01 33.78 21.74
CA ASN A 76 10.71 33.25 20.57
C ASN A 76 10.70 31.72 20.42
N ILE A 77 9.68 31.05 20.97
CA ILE A 77 9.56 29.59 20.89
C ILE A 77 8.65 29.24 19.69
N PRO A 78 9.18 28.57 18.65
CA PRO A 78 8.43 28.38 17.41
C PRO A 78 7.38 27.29 17.53
N PHE A 79 6.11 27.67 17.43
CA PHE A 79 4.96 26.75 17.39
C PHE A 79 4.03 27.05 16.20
N ASP A 80 3.18 26.08 15.87
CA ASP A 80 2.00 26.23 15.02
C ASP A 80 0.74 25.96 15.86
N LEU A 81 -0.26 26.85 15.75
CA LEU A 81 -1.58 26.63 16.35
C LEU A 81 -2.44 25.79 15.40
N VAL A 82 -2.90 24.62 15.85
CA VAL A 82 -3.51 23.59 14.99
C VAL A 82 -4.93 23.26 15.44
N ASP A 83 -5.86 23.30 14.49
CA ASP A 83 -7.20 22.70 14.64
C ASP A 83 -7.10 21.22 14.26
N PRO A 84 -7.42 20.26 15.14
CA PRO A 84 -7.28 18.84 14.83
C PRO A 84 -8.15 18.37 13.65
N ASN A 85 -9.20 19.11 13.25
CA ASN A 85 -9.95 18.81 12.02
C ASN A 85 -9.13 18.98 10.73
N ASN A 86 -8.06 19.77 10.78
CA ASN A 86 -7.18 20.06 9.65
C ASN A 86 -5.83 19.33 9.78
N TYR A 87 -5.73 18.37 10.69
CA TYR A 87 -4.51 17.62 10.98
C TYR A 87 -4.74 16.14 10.72
N GLU A 88 -3.80 15.48 10.06
CA GLU A 88 -3.82 14.03 9.87
C GLU A 88 -3.13 13.37 11.07
N PRO A 89 -3.84 12.59 11.92
CA PRO A 89 -3.24 11.97 13.11
C PRO A 89 -2.06 11.05 12.82
N GLU A 90 -1.98 10.46 11.62
CA GLU A 90 -0.83 9.64 11.21
C GLU A 90 0.47 10.46 11.20
N ASP A 91 0.42 11.78 11.00
CA ASP A 91 1.62 12.63 11.02
C ASP A 91 2.21 12.81 12.43
N LEU A 92 1.47 12.44 13.49
CA LEU A 92 1.86 12.70 14.89
C LEU A 92 3.19 12.05 15.29
N HIS A 93 3.56 10.92 14.66
CA HIS A 93 4.84 10.25 14.91
C HIS A 93 6.05 11.03 14.37
N THR A 94 5.84 12.01 13.49
CA THR A 94 6.90 12.88 12.94
C THR A 94 7.17 14.10 13.84
N GLU A 95 6.23 14.43 14.72
CA GLU A 95 6.28 15.61 15.58
C GLU A 95 7.18 15.37 16.79
N THR A 96 8.12 16.30 17.02
CA THR A 96 9.05 16.21 18.15
C THR A 96 8.51 16.88 19.41
N LEU A 97 7.55 17.79 19.28
CA LEU A 97 6.99 18.57 20.39
C LEU A 97 5.52 18.92 20.16
N VAL A 98 4.64 18.48 21.07
CA VAL A 98 3.20 18.63 20.98
C VAL A 98 2.60 19.17 22.28
N LEU A 99 1.85 20.25 22.22
CA LEU A 99 1.05 20.78 23.34
C LEU A 99 -0.43 20.61 23.00
N ILE A 100 -1.23 20.17 23.97
CA ILE A 100 -2.67 19.93 23.77
C ILE A 100 -3.47 20.66 24.84
N ILE A 101 -4.44 21.47 24.43
CA ILE A 101 -5.44 22.06 25.33
C ILE A 101 -6.79 21.45 24.97
N ALA A 102 -7.35 20.66 25.88
CA ALA A 102 -8.45 19.76 25.57
C ALA A 102 -9.68 19.96 26.45
N SER A 103 -10.77 20.45 25.87
CA SER A 103 -12.08 20.45 26.52
C SER A 103 -12.67 19.04 26.59
N THR A 104 -13.37 18.77 27.68
CA THR A 104 -14.30 17.64 27.81
C THR A 104 -15.70 18.13 27.43
N TRP A 105 -16.41 17.37 26.60
CA TRP A 105 -17.79 17.59 26.17
C TRP A 105 -18.68 16.43 26.61
N GLU A 106 -19.98 16.51 26.32
CA GLU A 106 -21.06 15.54 26.64
C GLU A 106 -20.59 14.11 26.93
N ASP A 107 -21.00 13.57 28.08
CA ASP A 107 -20.70 12.21 28.55
C ASP A 107 -19.19 11.87 28.60
N GLY A 108 -18.33 12.87 28.82
CA GLY A 108 -16.88 12.69 28.92
C GLY A 108 -16.15 12.57 27.57
N ASN A 109 -16.84 12.85 26.47
CA ASN A 109 -16.31 12.72 25.11
C ASN A 109 -15.57 13.99 24.64
N PRO A 110 -14.65 13.87 23.67
CA PRO A 110 -14.03 15.04 23.05
C PRO A 110 -15.05 15.87 22.25
N PRO A 111 -14.93 17.21 22.24
CA PRO A 111 -15.55 18.08 21.26
C PRO A 111 -15.38 17.60 19.82
N SER A 112 -16.33 17.97 18.95
CA SER A 112 -16.41 17.52 17.56
C SER A 112 -15.08 17.63 16.79
N ASN A 113 -14.31 18.70 17.01
CA ASN A 113 -13.05 18.92 16.32
C ASN A 113 -11.88 18.04 16.81
N GLY A 114 -12.01 17.36 17.95
CA GLY A 114 -11.00 16.45 18.50
C GLY A 114 -11.40 14.98 18.49
N VAL A 115 -12.61 14.64 18.03
CA VAL A 115 -13.10 13.25 17.98
C VAL A 115 -12.17 12.36 17.17
N PHE A 116 -11.76 12.81 15.99
CA PHE A 116 -10.92 12.01 15.10
C PHE A 116 -9.53 11.74 15.70
N LEU A 117 -8.85 12.77 16.20
CA LEU A 117 -7.55 12.65 16.84
C LEU A 117 -7.60 11.80 18.12
N SER A 118 -8.63 12.00 18.95
CA SER A 118 -8.81 11.22 20.18
C SER A 118 -9.09 9.74 19.89
N LYS A 119 -9.93 9.47 18.89
CA LYS A 119 -10.22 8.11 18.42
C LYS A 119 -8.97 7.44 17.88
N TRP A 120 -8.21 8.11 17.01
CA TRP A 120 -6.96 7.58 16.48
C TRP A 120 -5.94 7.25 17.58
N LEU A 121 -5.77 8.11 18.59
CA LEU A 121 -4.89 7.82 19.73
C LEU A 121 -5.38 6.62 20.55
N SER A 122 -6.70 6.44 20.69
CA SER A 122 -7.29 5.30 21.40
C SER A 122 -7.03 4.01 20.64
N GLU A 123 -7.40 4.00 19.36
CA GLU A 123 -7.21 2.87 18.46
C GLU A 123 -5.73 2.52 18.37
N SER A 124 -4.84 3.51 18.27
CA SER A 124 -3.39 3.28 18.20
C SER A 124 -2.84 2.72 19.51
N ALA A 125 -3.28 3.21 20.67
CA ALA A 125 -2.81 2.74 21.97
C ALA A 125 -3.29 1.31 22.30
N GLU A 126 -4.45 0.92 21.78
CA GLU A 126 -5.06 -0.40 22.00
C GLU A 126 -4.70 -1.40 20.89
N ASP A 127 -4.16 -0.91 19.77
CA ASP A 127 -3.71 -1.73 18.65
C ASP A 127 -2.35 -2.35 18.94
N PHE A 128 -2.33 -3.64 19.27
CA PHE A 128 -1.11 -4.43 19.50
C PHE A 128 -0.10 -4.42 18.34
N ARG A 129 -0.49 -3.96 17.13
CA ARG A 129 0.40 -3.81 15.96
C ARG A 129 1.17 -2.50 16.00
N VAL A 130 0.60 -1.48 16.63
CA VAL A 130 1.26 -0.21 16.89
C VAL A 130 2.22 -0.44 18.04
N GLY A 131 3.51 -0.40 17.77
CA GLY A 131 4.51 -0.53 18.82
C GLY A 131 4.29 0.54 19.89
N SER A 132 4.45 0.18 21.17
CA SER A 132 4.34 1.10 22.32
C SER A 132 5.36 2.25 22.32
N LEU A 133 6.12 2.40 21.24
CA LEU A 133 7.14 3.41 20.99
C LEU A 133 6.83 4.27 19.76
N LEU A 134 5.60 4.23 19.22
CA LEU A 134 5.18 5.03 18.06
C LEU A 134 5.52 6.52 18.21
N LEU A 135 5.40 7.05 19.43
CA LEU A 135 5.63 8.44 19.77
C LEU A 135 6.91 8.64 20.60
N ASN A 136 7.88 7.72 20.55
CA ASN A 136 9.11 7.78 21.38
C ASN A 136 9.98 9.03 21.17
N LYS A 137 9.85 9.70 20.03
CA LYS A 137 10.54 10.97 19.70
C LYS A 137 9.70 12.21 20.03
N CYS A 138 8.43 12.03 20.43
CA CYS A 138 7.49 13.11 20.69
C CYS A 138 7.48 13.48 22.17
N LYS A 139 7.88 14.72 22.46
CA LYS A 139 7.69 15.35 23.77
C LYS A 139 6.32 16.01 23.83
N PHE A 140 5.56 15.86 24.91
CA PHE A 140 4.24 16.45 24.98
C PHE A 140 3.81 16.96 26.37
N ALA A 141 2.84 17.88 26.40
CA ALA A 141 2.13 18.27 27.61
C ALA A 141 0.64 18.55 27.30
N VAL A 142 -0.22 18.26 28.27
CA VAL A 142 -1.68 18.41 28.12
C VAL A 142 -2.24 19.30 29.23
N PHE A 143 -3.12 20.23 28.85
CA PHE A 143 -3.99 20.96 29.76
C PHE A 143 -5.44 20.56 29.51
N GLY A 144 -6.09 20.00 30.52
CA GLY A 144 -7.50 19.65 30.46
C GLY A 144 -8.38 20.85 30.78
N VAL A 145 -9.50 20.99 30.07
CA VAL A 145 -10.57 21.93 30.39
C VAL A 145 -11.84 21.14 30.66
N GLY A 146 -12.32 21.16 31.91
CA GLY A 146 -13.50 20.43 32.35
C GLY A 146 -14.37 21.26 33.30
N SER A 147 -15.51 20.70 33.68
CA SER A 147 -16.44 21.27 34.66
C SER A 147 -16.72 20.20 35.72
N ARG A 148 -16.51 20.53 36.99
CA ARG A 148 -16.76 19.58 38.10
C ARG A 148 -18.23 19.22 38.24
N ALA A 149 -19.14 20.03 37.69
CA ALA A 149 -20.56 19.71 37.62
C ALA A 149 -20.86 18.36 36.93
N TYR A 150 -19.94 17.84 36.09
CA TYR A 150 -20.07 16.57 35.39
C TYR A 150 -19.41 15.36 36.10
N GLY A 151 -19.09 15.50 37.39
CA GLY A 151 -18.64 14.40 38.26
C GLY A 151 -17.48 13.60 37.68
N ASP A 152 -17.68 12.29 37.48
CA ASP A 152 -16.65 11.34 37.02
C ASP A 152 -16.05 11.67 35.64
N SER A 153 -16.78 12.42 34.81
CA SER A 153 -16.29 12.86 33.50
C SER A 153 -15.47 14.17 33.54
N PHE A 154 -15.31 14.82 34.70
CA PHE A 154 -14.50 16.03 34.85
C PHE A 154 -13.12 15.84 34.21
N ASN A 155 -12.74 16.59 33.17
CA ASN A 155 -11.43 16.47 32.50
C ASN A 155 -11.11 15.10 31.86
N ALA A 156 -12.11 14.24 31.61
CA ALA A 156 -11.91 12.90 31.05
C ALA A 156 -11.11 12.89 29.74
N VAL A 157 -11.32 13.89 28.87
CA VAL A 157 -10.62 13.99 27.58
C VAL A 157 -9.14 14.30 27.77
N GLY A 158 -8.80 15.30 28.61
CA GLY A 158 -7.41 15.64 28.92
C GLY A 158 -6.65 14.46 29.53
N ARG A 159 -7.28 13.73 30.47
CA ARG A 159 -6.74 12.48 31.02
C ARG A 159 -6.53 11.41 29.95
N GLY A 160 -7.48 11.28 29.03
CA GLY A 160 -7.40 10.35 27.91
C GLY A 160 -6.21 10.63 27.00
N PHE A 161 -6.00 11.90 26.60
CA PHE A 161 -4.85 12.30 25.78
C PHE A 161 -3.52 12.03 26.47
N SER A 162 -3.35 12.47 27.73
CA SER A 162 -2.10 12.22 28.47
C SER A 162 -1.79 10.72 28.60
N ARG A 163 -2.79 9.90 28.95
CA ARG A 163 -2.62 8.45 29.09
C ARG A 163 -2.23 7.78 27.77
N LYS A 164 -2.93 8.09 26.67
CA LYS A 164 -2.74 7.45 25.36
C LYS A 164 -1.42 7.87 24.70
N MET A 165 -1.02 9.13 24.84
CA MET A 165 0.29 9.60 24.39
C MET A 165 1.42 8.87 25.13
N ARG A 166 1.30 8.65 26.45
CA ARG A 166 2.26 7.85 27.24
C ARG A 166 2.32 6.39 26.84
N SER A 167 1.17 5.72 26.62
CA SER A 167 1.16 4.31 26.22
C SER A 167 1.77 4.06 24.83
N LEU A 168 1.82 5.10 24.00
CA LEU A 168 2.48 5.10 22.70
C LEU A 168 3.96 5.52 22.76
N GLY A 169 4.52 5.74 23.96
CA GLY A 169 5.93 6.06 24.17
C GLY A 169 6.25 7.56 24.17
N GLY A 170 5.24 8.44 24.11
CA GLY A 170 5.43 9.88 24.22
C GLY A 170 6.04 10.29 25.56
N VAL A 171 6.93 11.28 25.53
CA VAL A 171 7.61 11.81 26.72
C VAL A 171 6.84 13.01 27.27
N GLU A 172 6.14 12.82 28.38
CA GLU A 172 5.40 13.88 29.06
C GLU A 172 6.38 14.88 29.71
N ILE A 173 6.45 16.12 29.22
CA ILE A 173 7.40 17.14 29.71
C ILE A 173 6.88 17.88 30.95
N LEU A 174 5.57 17.86 31.14
CA LEU A 174 4.88 18.39 32.31
C LEU A 174 3.68 17.49 32.61
N PRO A 175 3.42 17.16 33.89
CA PRO A 175 2.21 16.44 34.27
C PRO A 175 0.95 17.14 33.74
N LEU A 176 -0.05 16.35 33.37
CA LEU A 176 -1.39 16.87 33.06
C LEU A 176 -1.86 17.82 34.17
N ARG A 177 -2.27 19.04 33.77
CA ARG A 177 -2.99 19.96 34.65
C ARG A 177 -4.44 20.07 34.21
N GLU A 178 -5.35 20.09 35.17
CA GLU A 178 -6.80 20.09 34.95
C GLU A 178 -7.39 21.44 35.37
N GLY A 179 -8.02 22.14 34.44
CA GLY A 179 -8.77 23.37 34.70
C GLY A 179 -10.26 23.10 34.94
N ASP A 180 -10.85 23.88 35.85
CA ASP A 180 -12.29 23.86 36.13
C ASP A 180 -12.94 25.19 35.70
N VAL A 181 -13.94 25.10 34.82
CA VAL A 181 -14.70 26.26 34.33
C VAL A 181 -15.75 26.76 35.31
N ASP A 182 -16.19 25.94 36.28
CA ASP A 182 -17.29 26.29 37.19
C ASP A 182 -16.82 27.17 38.36
N GLU A 183 -15.65 26.87 38.93
CA GLU A 183 -15.11 27.56 40.10
C GLU A 183 -14.20 28.76 39.74
N GLY A 184 -14.03 29.06 38.44
CA GLY A 184 -13.23 30.20 37.98
C GLY A 184 -11.71 30.06 38.15
N ASP A 185 -11.21 28.89 38.56
CA ASP A 185 -9.76 28.64 38.73
C ASP A 185 -9.05 28.27 37.40
N ILE A 186 -9.79 28.11 36.29
CA ILE A 186 -9.21 27.78 34.99
C ILE A 186 -8.12 28.75 34.55
N ASP A 187 -8.31 30.06 34.74
CA ASP A 187 -7.34 31.08 34.32
C ASP A 187 -6.07 31.06 35.14
N LYS A 188 -6.20 30.79 36.45
CA LYS A 188 -5.07 30.71 37.37
C LYS A 188 -4.28 29.42 37.13
N GLU A 189 -4.95 28.26 37.05
CA GLU A 189 -4.30 26.99 36.74
C GLU A 189 -3.65 27.00 35.35
N PHE A 190 -4.32 27.58 34.35
CA PHE A 190 -3.76 27.74 33.02
C PHE A 190 -2.56 28.70 33.00
N GLY A 191 -2.60 29.78 33.78
CA GLY A 191 -1.49 30.72 33.93
C GLY A 191 -0.23 30.03 34.46
N VAL A 192 -0.37 29.30 35.57
CA VAL A 192 0.75 28.54 36.16
C VAL A 192 1.30 27.51 35.18
N TRP A 193 0.43 26.72 34.53
CA TRP A 193 0.88 25.73 33.54
C TRP A 193 1.58 26.37 32.35
N SER A 194 1.08 27.50 31.86
CA SER A 194 1.71 28.24 30.74
C SER A 194 3.11 28.71 31.10
N GLU A 195 3.32 29.26 32.30
CA GLU A 195 4.64 29.66 32.78
C GLU A 195 5.61 28.47 32.90
N GLU A 196 5.13 27.33 33.41
CA GLU A 196 5.91 26.10 33.49
C GLU A 196 6.31 25.57 32.11
N VAL A 197 5.39 25.61 31.13
CA VAL A 197 5.66 25.23 29.74
C VAL A 197 6.79 26.09 29.18
N ILE A 198 6.69 27.42 29.31
CA ILE A 198 7.75 28.33 28.82
C ILE A 198 9.08 28.05 29.50
N ARG A 199 9.08 27.82 30.82
CA ARG A 199 10.31 27.52 31.59
C ARG A 199 10.98 26.23 31.10
N VAL A 200 10.23 25.15 30.94
CA VAL A 200 10.76 23.85 30.49
C VAL A 200 11.30 23.94 29.08
N LEU A 201 10.59 24.62 28.18
CA LEU A 201 11.03 24.76 26.78
C LEU A 201 12.31 25.60 26.65
N LYS A 202 12.45 26.67 27.44
CA LYS A 202 13.70 27.47 27.50
C LYS A 202 14.88 26.69 28.10
N MET A 203 14.62 25.90 29.14
CA MET A 203 15.67 25.05 29.75
C MET A 203 16.14 23.93 28.82
N GLY A 204 15.26 23.43 27.95
CA GLY A 204 15.60 22.45 26.91
C GLY A 204 16.56 23.00 25.85
N GLU A 205 16.45 24.28 25.49
CA GLU A 205 17.39 24.95 24.57
C GLU A 205 18.78 25.18 25.19
N LEU A 206 18.83 25.47 26.50
CA LEU A 206 20.09 25.72 27.22
C LEU A 206 20.98 24.47 27.38
N ARG A 207 20.40 23.26 27.36
CA ARG A 207 21.17 21.99 27.39
C ARG A 207 21.67 21.54 26.01
N GLY A 208 21.25 22.20 24.93
CA GLY A 208 21.68 21.88 23.56
C GLY A 208 23.07 22.43 23.19
N ASN A 209 23.64 23.31 24.00
CA ASN A 209 24.96 23.92 23.80
C ASN A 209 25.82 23.76 25.07
N GLY A 210 26.49 22.62 25.25
CA GLY A 210 27.57 22.50 26.23
C GLY A 210 27.78 21.15 26.90
N SER A 211 28.83 20.47 26.45
CA SER A 211 29.71 19.53 27.17
C SER A 211 29.27 18.08 27.42
N ALA A 212 30.20 17.20 27.03
CA ALA A 212 30.23 15.77 27.22
C ALA A 212 30.33 15.36 28.70
N PHE A 213 29.76 14.21 29.03
CA PHE A 213 30.25 13.36 30.11
C PHE A 213 30.29 11.90 29.63
N THR A 214 31.47 11.34 29.79
CA THR A 214 31.89 9.97 29.52
C THR A 214 31.32 9.00 30.55
N GLY A 215 31.08 7.76 30.11
CA GLY A 215 30.76 6.62 30.95
C GLY A 215 30.95 5.35 30.13
N GLU A 216 32.18 4.82 30.18
CA GLU A 216 32.58 3.55 29.58
C GLU A 216 31.87 2.37 30.25
N ASN A 217 31.40 1.41 29.44
CA ASN A 217 31.78 0.01 29.61
C ASN A 217 31.47 -0.79 28.34
N GLY A 218 32.46 -1.58 27.94
CA GLY A 218 32.60 -2.20 26.63
C GLY A 218 31.81 -3.48 26.41
N GLY A 219 31.73 -3.85 25.13
CA GLY A 219 31.23 -5.11 24.61
C GLY A 219 31.43 -5.14 23.10
N GLU A 220 32.55 -5.71 22.67
CA GLU A 220 33.02 -5.81 21.28
C GLU A 220 32.00 -6.48 20.34
N LEU A 221 31.77 -5.87 19.17
CA LEU A 221 31.15 -6.50 18.00
C LEU A 221 32.19 -6.56 16.88
N MET A 222 32.40 -7.77 16.40
CA MET A 222 33.33 -8.14 15.33
C MET A 222 32.91 -7.56 13.98
N ASN A 223 33.91 -7.10 13.22
CA ASN A 223 33.84 -6.69 11.82
C ASN A 223 33.13 -7.75 10.95
N GLY A 224 32.00 -7.38 10.36
CA GLY A 224 31.42 -8.03 9.19
C GLY A 224 31.49 -7.05 8.01
N SER A 225 32.26 -7.40 7.00
CA SER A 225 32.50 -6.64 5.78
C SER A 225 31.22 -6.35 5.00
N ASP A 226 31.06 -5.09 4.57
CA ASP A 226 30.10 -4.63 3.59
C ASP A 226 30.09 -5.50 2.34
N TYR A 227 28.89 -5.89 1.92
CA TYR A 227 28.60 -6.30 0.55
C TYR A 227 27.42 -5.47 0.05
N ASP A 228 27.73 -4.36 -0.59
CA ASP A 228 26.84 -3.64 -1.48
C ASP A 228 26.54 -4.52 -2.70
N GLU A 229 25.27 -4.61 -3.10
CA GLU A 229 24.96 -4.60 -4.53
C GLU A 229 23.53 -4.13 -4.80
N ASP A 230 23.50 -2.92 -5.35
CA ASP A 230 22.36 -2.21 -5.89
C ASP A 230 21.84 -2.79 -7.21
N ASP A 231 20.56 -2.50 -7.40
CA ASP A 231 19.81 -2.54 -8.66
C ASP A 231 20.45 -1.56 -9.66
N ASP A 232 20.71 -2.03 -10.89
CA ASP A 232 20.82 -1.15 -12.05
C ASP A 232 20.50 -1.90 -13.35
N ASP A 233 19.61 -1.28 -14.13
CA ASP A 233 19.42 -1.43 -15.57
C ASP A 233 19.08 -0.02 -16.10
N ASP A 234 20.09 0.85 -16.18
CA ASP A 234 20.03 2.10 -16.96
C ASP A 234 20.48 1.84 -18.41
N TYR A 235 19.77 2.46 -19.35
CA TYR A 235 20.09 2.45 -20.78
C TYR A 235 20.88 3.71 -21.12
N GLU A 236 22.01 3.55 -21.81
CA GLU A 236 22.75 4.64 -22.45
C GLU A 236 21.90 5.25 -23.59
N ASP A 237 21.59 6.55 -23.48
CA ASP A 237 21.10 7.39 -24.59
C ASP A 237 22.17 8.45 -24.87
N GLU A 238 22.90 8.30 -25.98
CA GLU A 238 23.78 9.35 -26.49
C GLU A 238 22.94 10.47 -27.11
N GLY A 239 22.79 11.61 -26.42
CA GLY A 239 22.09 12.76 -27.00
C GLY A 239 21.90 13.99 -26.11
N ASN A 240 22.99 14.70 -25.77
CA ASN A 240 23.05 16.12 -25.36
C ASN A 240 22.13 16.64 -24.22
N GLY A 241 22.67 16.60 -23.01
CA GLY A 241 22.80 17.75 -22.11
C GLY A 241 21.53 18.39 -21.53
N LEU A 242 21.20 18.02 -20.29
CA LEU A 242 20.79 18.91 -19.17
C LEU A 242 20.72 18.04 -17.90
N GLU A 243 21.61 18.30 -16.93
CA GLU A 243 21.72 17.58 -15.66
C GLU A 243 20.39 17.59 -14.89
N SER A 244 19.88 16.40 -14.53
CA SER A 244 18.84 16.23 -13.52
C SER A 244 19.38 15.39 -12.38
N ASP A 245 19.58 16.03 -11.23
CA ASP A 245 20.04 15.41 -9.98
C ASP A 245 19.10 14.26 -9.56
N ILE A 246 19.69 13.07 -9.44
CA ILE A 246 19.06 11.85 -8.93
C ILE A 246 18.93 11.99 -7.41
N ILE A 247 17.71 11.89 -6.87
CA ILE A 247 17.42 11.93 -5.42
C ILE A 247 17.00 10.53 -4.96
N ASP A 248 17.76 10.02 -3.99
CA ASP A 248 17.61 8.74 -3.30
C ASP A 248 16.24 8.59 -2.60
N LEU A 249 15.71 7.36 -2.55
CA LEU A 249 14.30 7.05 -2.26
C LEU A 249 13.95 7.06 -0.76
N GLU A 250 14.93 7.17 0.13
CA GLU A 250 14.69 7.40 1.57
C GLU A 250 14.51 8.89 1.92
N ASP A 251 14.85 9.79 1.00
CA ASP A 251 14.95 11.24 1.25
C ASP A 251 13.63 12.02 1.07
N ILE A 252 12.59 11.38 0.54
CA ILE A 252 11.27 11.99 0.29
C ILE A 252 10.32 11.88 1.49
N ALA A 253 10.60 11.00 2.45
CA ALA A 253 9.86 10.94 3.71
C ALA A 253 10.27 12.06 4.70
N GLY A 254 11.30 12.85 4.38
CA GLY A 254 11.93 13.79 5.33
C GLY A 254 12.07 15.26 4.90
N LYS A 255 11.75 15.64 3.65
CA LYS A 255 11.93 17.03 3.17
C LYS A 255 10.60 17.72 2.88
N SER A 256 10.39 18.85 3.56
CA SER A 256 9.27 19.77 3.35
C SER A 256 9.20 20.23 1.89
N LEU A 257 8.03 20.06 1.26
CA LEU A 257 7.74 20.58 -0.08
C LEU A 257 7.83 22.12 -0.12
N SER A 258 8.15 22.64 -1.30
CA SER A 258 8.26 24.09 -1.53
C SER A 258 6.91 24.79 -1.36
N LYS A 259 6.91 26.06 -0.97
CA LYS A 259 5.71 26.92 -0.80
C LYS A 259 4.81 27.01 -2.04
N LYS A 260 5.29 26.59 -3.22
CA LYS A 260 4.53 26.57 -4.47
C LYS A 260 3.64 25.32 -4.62
N ASP A 261 4.00 24.23 -3.96
CA ASP A 261 3.25 22.96 -3.94
C ASP A 261 2.14 22.94 -2.87
N MET A 262 2.29 23.73 -1.81
CA MET A 262 1.27 23.93 -0.76
C MET A 262 -0.04 24.55 -1.27
N GLY A 263 -0.06 25.17 -2.45
CA GLY A 263 -1.27 25.71 -3.07
C GLY A 263 -2.20 24.66 -3.67
N LEU A 264 -1.73 23.42 -3.84
CA LEU A 264 -2.49 22.28 -4.40
C LEU A 264 -3.06 21.33 -3.34
N ILE A 265 -2.64 21.47 -2.08
CA ILE A 265 -3.00 20.59 -0.95
C ILE A 265 -4.35 20.97 -0.31
N THR A 266 -4.91 22.14 -0.63
CA THR A 266 -6.22 22.58 -0.09
C THR A 266 -7.43 21.91 -0.73
N ASN A 267 -7.24 21.05 -1.74
CA ASN A 267 -8.29 20.17 -2.25
C ASN A 267 -8.08 18.75 -1.72
N ASN A 268 -8.52 18.54 -0.47
CA ASN A 268 -8.82 17.24 0.12
C ASN A 268 -9.40 16.27 -0.92
N GLY A 269 -9.10 14.97 -0.82
CA GLY A 269 -9.45 13.86 -1.75
C GLY A 269 -10.93 13.62 -2.09
N LYS A 270 -11.67 14.70 -2.35
CA LYS A 270 -13.02 14.84 -2.86
C LYS A 270 -12.90 15.48 -4.23
N LYS A 271 -13.22 14.71 -5.27
CA LYS A 271 -13.52 15.27 -6.59
C LYS A 271 -15.04 15.18 -6.75
N ASN A 272 -15.73 16.31 -6.83
CA ASN A 272 -17.21 16.41 -6.84
C ASN A 272 -17.91 15.89 -5.56
N GLY A 273 -17.24 15.86 -4.40
CA GLY A 273 -17.85 15.45 -3.12
C GLY A 273 -17.64 13.97 -2.73
N GLU A 274 -17.18 13.11 -3.65
CA GLU A 274 -16.95 11.69 -3.40
C GLU A 274 -15.48 11.38 -3.04
N LYS A 275 -15.28 10.49 -2.06
CA LYS A 275 -13.96 10.01 -1.61
C LYS A 275 -13.32 9.16 -2.71
N VAL A 276 -12.17 9.57 -3.24
CA VAL A 276 -11.40 8.76 -4.21
C VAL A 276 -10.42 7.83 -3.49
N MET A 277 -10.18 6.63 -4.03
CA MET A 277 -9.25 5.66 -3.42
C MET A 277 -7.80 6.09 -3.61
N VAL A 278 -7.45 6.56 -4.81
CA VAL A 278 -6.09 6.99 -5.15
C VAL A 278 -6.02 8.52 -5.14
N THR A 279 -5.47 9.08 -4.06
CA THR A 279 -5.19 10.51 -3.94
C THR A 279 -4.08 10.95 -4.91
N PRO A 280 -3.92 12.25 -5.20
CA PRO A 280 -2.83 12.73 -6.07
C PRO A 280 -1.43 12.29 -5.60
N VAL A 281 -1.19 12.27 -4.28
CA VAL A 281 0.08 11.84 -3.69
C VAL A 281 0.33 10.35 -3.93
N ILE A 282 -0.67 9.50 -3.64
CA ILE A 282 -0.59 8.05 -3.88
C ILE A 282 -0.40 7.79 -5.39
N ARG A 283 -1.12 8.52 -6.25
CA ARG A 283 -0.98 8.42 -7.71
C ARG A 283 0.44 8.70 -8.16
N ALA A 284 1.05 9.77 -7.68
CA ALA A 284 2.42 10.14 -8.04
C ALA A 284 3.42 9.04 -7.63
N SER A 285 3.31 8.55 -6.38
CA SER A 285 4.16 7.48 -5.86
C SER A 285 4.02 6.17 -6.65
N LEU A 286 2.79 5.71 -6.91
CA LEU A 286 2.54 4.49 -7.67
C LEU A 286 3.02 4.62 -9.12
N THR A 287 2.83 5.80 -9.74
CA THR A 287 3.29 6.06 -11.11
C THR A 287 4.80 5.98 -11.24
N LYS A 288 5.56 6.52 -10.27
CA LYS A 288 7.04 6.38 -10.21
C LYS A 288 7.48 4.91 -10.18
N GLN A 289 6.64 4.05 -9.61
CA GLN A 289 6.91 2.61 -9.48
C GLN A 289 6.37 1.77 -10.65
N GLY A 290 6.02 2.43 -11.76
CA GLY A 290 5.62 1.82 -13.02
C GLY A 290 4.14 1.47 -13.14
N TYR A 291 3.29 1.87 -12.19
CA TYR A 291 1.85 1.67 -12.31
C TYR A 291 1.22 2.65 -13.30
N LYS A 292 0.24 2.17 -14.05
CA LYS A 292 -0.70 3.01 -14.78
C LYS A 292 -2.03 2.99 -14.02
N ILE A 293 -2.29 4.06 -13.28
CA ILE A 293 -3.52 4.21 -12.50
C ILE A 293 -4.70 4.48 -13.42
N ILE A 294 -5.78 3.72 -13.24
CA ILE A 294 -7.00 3.77 -14.04
C ILE A 294 -8.12 4.30 -13.15
N GLY A 295 -8.80 5.34 -13.62
CA GLY A 295 -9.87 5.99 -12.86
C GLY A 295 -9.38 6.50 -11.50
N SER A 296 -10.13 6.15 -10.46
CA SER A 296 -9.99 6.57 -9.08
C SER A 296 -9.52 5.46 -8.14
N HIS A 297 -9.53 4.19 -8.57
CA HIS A 297 -9.28 3.02 -7.70
C HIS A 297 -8.59 1.81 -8.37
N SER A 298 -8.36 1.83 -9.68
CA SER A 298 -7.84 0.68 -10.43
C SER A 298 -6.40 0.92 -10.91
N GLY A 299 -5.72 -0.13 -11.34
CA GLY A 299 -4.39 0.01 -11.93
C GLY A 299 -3.96 -1.20 -12.76
N VAL A 300 -3.03 -0.96 -13.69
CA VAL A 300 -2.34 -1.98 -14.48
C VAL A 300 -0.83 -1.74 -14.43
N LYS A 301 -0.05 -2.81 -14.47
CA LYS A 301 1.41 -2.75 -14.53
C LYS A 301 1.93 -3.87 -15.43
N ILE A 302 3.05 -3.62 -16.11
CA ILE A 302 3.72 -4.67 -16.88
C ILE A 302 4.49 -5.60 -15.93
N CYS A 303 4.20 -6.90 -16.00
CA CYS A 303 4.87 -7.90 -15.18
C CYS A 303 6.33 -8.07 -15.63
N ARG A 304 7.22 -8.35 -14.69
CA ARG A 304 8.63 -8.69 -14.98
C ARG A 304 8.73 -9.84 -15.99
N TRP A 305 7.90 -10.86 -15.85
CA TRP A 305 7.93 -12.04 -16.71
C TRP A 305 7.36 -11.76 -18.11
N THR A 306 6.46 -10.79 -18.26
CA THR A 306 6.04 -10.28 -19.57
C THR A 306 7.25 -9.71 -20.32
N LYS A 307 8.03 -8.84 -19.67
CA LYS A 307 9.28 -8.30 -20.24
C LYS A 307 10.29 -9.40 -20.58
N SER A 308 10.43 -10.38 -19.68
CA SER A 308 11.36 -11.52 -19.86
C SER A 308 10.99 -12.37 -21.07
N GLN A 309 9.74 -12.81 -21.18
CA GLN A 309 9.30 -13.69 -22.26
C GLN A 309 9.25 -12.95 -23.60
N LEU A 310 8.90 -11.65 -23.63
CA LEU A 310 9.03 -10.83 -24.84
C LEU A 310 10.45 -10.89 -25.43
N ARG A 311 11.47 -10.92 -24.56
CA ARG A 311 12.89 -11.01 -24.94
C ARG A 311 13.37 -12.45 -25.21
N GLY A 312 12.47 -13.44 -25.16
CA GLY A 312 12.81 -14.87 -25.27
C GLY A 312 13.57 -15.44 -24.07
N ARG A 313 13.50 -14.78 -22.90
CA ARG A 313 14.33 -15.10 -21.72
C ARG A 313 13.67 -15.99 -20.66
N GLY A 314 12.51 -16.58 -20.95
CA GLY A 314 11.73 -17.32 -19.95
C GLY A 314 10.41 -16.62 -19.58
N GLY A 315 9.33 -17.40 -19.54
CA GLY A 315 8.05 -17.04 -18.93
C GLY A 315 8.03 -17.30 -17.42
N CYS A 316 6.96 -16.88 -16.74
CA CYS A 316 6.77 -17.22 -15.34
C CYS A 316 6.36 -18.68 -15.16
N TYR A 317 6.41 -19.16 -13.91
CA TYR A 317 5.99 -20.53 -13.55
C TYR A 317 4.58 -20.92 -14.01
N LYS A 318 3.66 -19.95 -14.21
CA LYS A 318 2.31 -20.22 -14.69
C LYS A 318 2.28 -20.69 -16.15
N HIS A 319 3.35 -20.42 -16.91
CA HIS A 319 3.54 -21.03 -18.22
C HIS A 319 3.68 -22.54 -18.08
N SER A 320 4.59 -22.99 -17.22
CA SER A 320 4.81 -24.40 -16.92
C SER A 320 3.55 -25.05 -16.34
N PHE A 321 2.88 -24.40 -15.40
CA PHE A 321 1.77 -25.02 -14.67
C PHE A 321 0.47 -25.09 -15.48
N TYR A 322 0.16 -24.04 -16.26
CA TYR A 322 -1.17 -23.85 -16.84
C TYR A 322 -1.17 -23.40 -18.31
N GLY A 323 0.00 -23.28 -18.95
CA GLY A 323 0.10 -22.78 -20.32
C GLY A 323 -0.14 -21.27 -20.46
N ILE A 324 0.07 -20.48 -19.40
CA ILE A 324 -0.08 -19.01 -19.48
C ILE A 324 1.13 -18.39 -20.17
N GLU A 325 0.90 -17.80 -21.33
CA GLU A 325 1.88 -16.99 -22.05
C GLU A 325 2.05 -15.64 -21.33
N SER A 326 3.13 -15.50 -20.56
CA SER A 326 3.43 -14.30 -19.76
C SER A 326 3.52 -13.02 -20.59
N HIS A 327 4.03 -13.10 -21.83
CA HIS A 327 4.08 -11.97 -22.75
C HIS A 327 2.70 -11.48 -23.24
N ARG A 328 1.65 -12.29 -23.06
CA ARG A 328 0.24 -11.97 -23.36
C ARG A 328 -0.62 -11.85 -22.10
N CYS A 329 0.02 -11.75 -20.94
CA CYS A 329 -0.65 -11.61 -19.65
C CYS A 329 -0.66 -10.14 -19.21
N MET A 330 -1.86 -9.61 -19.00
CA MET A 330 -2.10 -8.30 -18.41
C MET A 330 -2.29 -8.43 -16.90
N GLU A 331 -1.42 -7.81 -16.11
CA GLU A 331 -1.52 -7.78 -14.65
C GLU A 331 -2.22 -6.49 -14.20
N ALA A 332 -3.39 -6.64 -13.58
CA ALA A 332 -4.28 -5.55 -13.22
C ALA A 332 -4.91 -5.74 -11.84
N THR A 333 -5.51 -4.68 -11.32
CA THR A 333 -6.42 -4.71 -10.18
C THR A 333 -7.55 -3.70 -10.34
N PRO A 334 -8.81 -4.07 -10.03
CA PRO A 334 -9.90 -3.13 -9.92
C PRO A 334 -9.99 -2.48 -8.53
N SER A 335 -9.15 -2.87 -7.56
CA SER A 335 -9.16 -2.34 -6.21
C SER A 335 -7.74 -2.30 -5.65
N LEU A 336 -7.18 -1.10 -5.49
CA LEU A 336 -5.93 -0.89 -4.77
C LEU A 336 -6.08 -1.06 -3.26
N ALA A 337 -7.31 -1.08 -2.74
CA ALA A 337 -7.57 -1.27 -1.32
C ALA A 337 -7.54 -2.74 -0.91
N CYS A 338 -7.02 -3.02 0.29
CA CYS A 338 -6.94 -4.38 0.85
C CYS A 338 -7.59 -4.48 2.24
N ALA A 339 -8.06 -5.67 2.59
CA ALA A 339 -8.52 -6.01 3.93
C ALA A 339 -7.42 -6.58 4.85
N ASN A 340 -6.19 -6.74 4.33
CA ASN A 340 -5.02 -7.28 5.04
C ASN A 340 -3.83 -6.32 4.96
N LYS A 341 -2.92 -6.42 5.93
CA LYS A 341 -1.62 -5.71 5.96
C LYS A 341 -0.47 -6.71 6.13
N CYS A 342 -0.41 -7.73 5.26
CA CYS A 342 0.51 -8.86 5.40
C CYS A 342 1.97 -8.41 5.54
N VAL A 343 2.81 -9.16 6.26
CA VAL A 343 4.25 -8.85 6.56
C VAL A 343 5.22 -9.01 5.40
N PHE A 344 4.78 -9.68 4.32
CA PHE A 344 5.50 -9.78 3.05
C PHE A 344 4.88 -8.93 1.92
N CYS A 345 3.72 -8.29 2.14
CA CYS A 345 3.12 -7.43 1.14
C CYS A 345 3.93 -6.13 1.03
N TRP A 346 4.74 -6.03 -0.02
CA TRP A 346 5.68 -4.93 -0.33
C TRP A 346 5.18 -3.48 -0.23
N ARG A 347 3.90 -3.24 0.08
CA ARG A 347 3.24 -1.93 0.22
C ARG A 347 2.69 -1.65 1.61
N HIS A 348 3.22 -2.32 2.63
CA HIS A 348 2.76 -2.39 4.03
C HIS A 348 1.94 -1.20 4.60
N HIS A 349 2.21 0.05 4.20
CA HIS A 349 1.51 1.25 4.71
C HIS A 349 1.08 2.26 3.65
N THR A 350 1.40 2.07 2.37
CA THR A 350 1.14 3.11 1.35
C THR A 350 -0.20 2.94 0.64
N ASN A 351 -0.80 1.76 0.71
CA ASN A 351 -2.04 1.47 0.03
C ASN A 351 -3.25 1.68 0.93
N PRO A 352 -4.38 2.13 0.36
CA PRO A 352 -5.64 2.20 1.08
C PRO A 352 -6.00 0.84 1.70
N VAL A 353 -6.60 0.89 2.89
CA VAL A 353 -7.14 -0.30 3.55
C VAL A 353 -8.61 -0.11 3.82
N GLY A 354 -9.38 -1.20 3.77
CA GLY A 354 -10.82 -1.14 4.00
C GLY A 354 -11.45 -2.51 4.19
N LYS A 355 -12.52 -2.54 4.99
CA LYS A 355 -13.38 -3.72 5.20
C LYS A 355 -14.54 -3.75 4.21
N SER A 356 -14.88 -2.63 3.60
CA SER A 356 -15.97 -2.47 2.65
C SER A 356 -15.65 -1.38 1.63
N TRP A 357 -16.38 -1.38 0.51
CA TRP A 357 -16.24 -0.36 -0.52
C TRP A 357 -16.79 0.98 -0.04
N GLN A 358 -15.96 2.02 -0.06
CA GLN A 358 -16.32 3.38 0.40
C GLN A 358 -15.86 4.48 -0.55
N TRP A 359 -15.43 4.11 -1.75
CA TRP A 359 -14.83 5.03 -2.71
C TRP A 359 -15.76 5.25 -3.89
N LYS A 360 -15.50 6.34 -4.62
CA LYS A 360 -16.06 6.53 -5.95
C LYS A 360 -15.86 5.25 -6.77
N MET A 361 -16.95 4.78 -7.36
CA MET A 361 -16.95 3.58 -8.21
C MET A 361 -16.82 4.01 -9.66
N ASP A 362 -15.81 3.51 -10.35
CA ASP A 362 -15.66 3.67 -11.79
C ASP A 362 -16.29 2.48 -12.52
N ASP A 363 -16.75 2.73 -13.74
CA ASP A 363 -17.45 1.72 -14.57
C ASP A 363 -16.51 0.57 -15.02
N PRO A 364 -16.96 -0.70 -14.98
CA PRO A 364 -16.13 -1.87 -15.31
C PRO A 364 -15.68 -1.90 -16.78
N LEU A 365 -16.53 -1.45 -17.72
CA LEU A 365 -16.17 -1.39 -19.14
C LEU A 365 -15.05 -0.35 -19.37
N MET A 366 -15.14 0.80 -18.72
CA MET A 366 -14.09 1.82 -18.73
C MET A 366 -12.78 1.28 -18.14
N ILE A 367 -12.85 0.55 -17.01
CA ILE A 367 -11.68 -0.06 -16.38
C ILE A 367 -11.00 -1.06 -17.33
N VAL A 368 -11.76 -1.98 -17.95
CA VAL A 368 -11.21 -2.99 -18.87
C VAL A 368 -10.61 -2.33 -20.11
N ASN A 369 -11.31 -1.39 -20.74
CA ASN A 369 -10.81 -0.68 -21.92
C ASN A 369 -9.51 0.07 -21.60
N SER A 370 -9.47 0.79 -20.48
CA SER A 370 -8.29 1.54 -20.05
C SER A 370 -7.13 0.61 -19.68
N ALA A 371 -7.41 -0.54 -19.06
CA ALA A 371 -6.39 -1.52 -18.70
C ALA A 371 -5.71 -2.09 -19.94
N ILE A 372 -6.49 -2.51 -20.93
CA ILE A 372 -5.98 -3.00 -22.22
C ILE A 372 -5.18 -1.91 -22.92
N GLU A 373 -5.71 -0.69 -23.02
CA GLU A 373 -5.02 0.42 -23.69
C GLU A 373 -3.67 0.74 -23.05
N GLN A 374 -3.62 0.84 -21.72
CA GLN A 374 -2.39 1.12 -20.97
C GLN A 374 -1.40 -0.05 -21.04
N HIS A 375 -1.89 -1.30 -21.01
CA HIS A 375 -1.05 -2.48 -21.20
C HIS A 375 -0.43 -2.48 -22.60
N THR A 376 -1.23 -2.30 -23.66
CA THR A 376 -0.75 -2.20 -25.05
C THR A 376 0.26 -1.06 -25.21
N LYS A 377 0.05 0.11 -24.57
CA LYS A 377 1.03 1.20 -24.55
C LYS A 377 2.36 0.78 -23.94
N MET A 378 2.35 0.08 -22.80
CA MET A 378 3.58 -0.44 -22.18
C MET A 378 4.26 -1.51 -23.03
N ILE A 379 3.51 -2.38 -23.72
CA ILE A 379 4.09 -3.37 -24.64
C ILE A 379 4.74 -2.68 -25.85
N LYS A 380 4.12 -1.62 -26.42
CA LYS A 380 4.73 -0.84 -27.51
C LYS A 380 6.08 -0.25 -27.14
N GLN A 381 6.27 0.12 -25.86
CA GLN A 381 7.55 0.63 -25.36
C GLN A 381 8.67 -0.44 -25.34
N MET A 382 8.33 -1.73 -25.45
CA MET A 382 9.30 -2.81 -25.58
C MET A 382 9.84 -2.97 -27.01
N LYS A 383 9.33 -2.20 -27.98
CA LYS A 383 9.84 -2.20 -29.35
C LYS A 383 11.29 -1.73 -29.38
N GLY A 384 12.17 -2.51 -30.00
CA GLY A 384 13.60 -2.20 -30.10
C GLY A 384 14.44 -2.68 -28.92
N VAL A 385 13.83 -3.19 -27.85
CA VAL A 385 14.56 -3.79 -26.73
C VAL A 385 15.28 -5.06 -27.20
N PRO A 386 16.58 -5.27 -26.85
CA PRO A 386 17.32 -6.46 -27.28
C PRO A 386 16.63 -7.78 -26.88
N GLY A 387 16.46 -8.65 -27.88
CA GLY A 387 15.81 -9.96 -27.78
C GLY A 387 14.31 -9.96 -28.11
N VAL A 388 13.67 -8.79 -28.25
CA VAL A 388 12.25 -8.71 -28.61
C VAL A 388 12.07 -8.88 -30.11
N THR A 389 11.35 -9.93 -30.53
CA THR A 389 11.03 -10.18 -31.95
C THR A 389 9.74 -9.47 -32.37
N ALA A 390 9.56 -9.30 -33.68
CA ALA A 390 8.35 -8.67 -34.21
C ALA A 390 7.09 -9.51 -33.93
N GLU A 391 7.21 -10.84 -34.00
CA GLU A 391 6.11 -11.77 -33.73
C GLU A 391 5.66 -11.68 -32.26
N ARG A 392 6.59 -11.81 -31.31
CA ARG A 392 6.27 -11.73 -29.86
C ARG A 392 5.72 -10.36 -29.46
N LEU A 393 6.24 -9.30 -30.08
CA LEU A 393 5.71 -7.95 -29.86
C LEU A 393 4.26 -7.87 -30.36
N SER A 394 3.97 -8.37 -31.56
CA SER A 394 2.62 -8.46 -32.13
C SER A 394 1.67 -9.24 -31.22
N GLU A 395 2.09 -10.41 -30.74
CA GLU A 395 1.31 -11.25 -29.82
C GLU A 395 1.04 -10.54 -28.49
N GLY A 396 2.05 -9.87 -27.92
CA GLY A 396 1.93 -9.15 -26.67
C GLY A 396 1.01 -7.91 -26.73
N LEU A 397 0.78 -7.34 -27.92
CA LEU A 397 -0.19 -6.26 -28.09
C LEU A 397 -1.64 -6.74 -27.91
N LEU A 398 -1.86 -8.05 -27.99
CA LEU A 398 -3.16 -8.72 -27.88
C LEU A 398 -3.18 -9.61 -26.61
N PRO A 399 -3.49 -9.03 -25.43
CA PRO A 399 -3.54 -9.79 -24.19
C PRO A 399 -4.57 -10.91 -24.27
N ARG A 400 -4.19 -12.12 -23.84
CA ARG A 400 -5.04 -13.33 -23.77
C ARG A 400 -5.38 -13.73 -22.34
N HIS A 401 -4.65 -13.18 -21.37
CA HIS A 401 -4.80 -13.48 -19.96
C HIS A 401 -4.85 -12.18 -19.15
N CYS A 402 -5.71 -12.13 -18.14
CA CYS A 402 -5.77 -11.07 -17.16
C CYS A 402 -5.55 -11.66 -15.76
N ALA A 403 -4.42 -11.30 -15.15
CA ALA A 403 -4.12 -11.58 -13.76
C ALA A 403 -4.68 -10.44 -12.91
N LEU A 404 -5.83 -10.70 -12.26
CA LEU A 404 -6.43 -9.83 -11.25
C LEU A 404 -5.73 -10.11 -9.92
N SER A 405 -4.48 -9.66 -9.82
CA SER A 405 -3.59 -9.98 -8.70
C SER A 405 -2.47 -8.94 -8.48
N LEU A 406 -2.59 -7.76 -9.08
CA LEU A 406 -1.51 -6.77 -9.04
C LEU A 406 -1.22 -6.26 -7.63
N VAL A 407 -2.26 -5.74 -6.97
CA VAL A 407 -2.20 -5.17 -5.62
C VAL A 407 -3.63 -4.96 -5.10
N GLY A 408 -3.78 -4.88 -3.78
CA GLY A 408 -5.08 -4.76 -3.14
C GLY A 408 -5.89 -6.05 -3.18
N GLU A 409 -7.21 -5.94 -3.01
CA GLU A 409 -8.15 -7.06 -2.98
C GLU A 409 -9.18 -6.92 -4.11
N PRO A 410 -8.96 -7.58 -5.27
CA PRO A 410 -9.81 -7.44 -6.46
C PRO A 410 -11.28 -7.78 -6.21
N ILE A 411 -11.56 -8.80 -5.38
CA ILE A 411 -12.93 -9.26 -5.14
C ILE A 411 -13.77 -8.25 -4.33
N MET A 412 -13.13 -7.25 -3.72
CA MET A 412 -13.79 -6.16 -3.02
C MET A 412 -14.53 -5.22 -3.98
N TYR A 413 -14.13 -5.16 -5.25
CA TYR A 413 -14.78 -4.32 -6.25
C TYR A 413 -16.25 -4.76 -6.45
N PRO A 414 -17.25 -3.88 -6.22
CA PRO A 414 -18.66 -4.27 -6.20
C PRO A 414 -19.15 -4.91 -7.50
N GLU A 415 -18.62 -4.49 -8.65
CA GLU A 415 -19.01 -4.97 -9.97
C GLU A 415 -17.96 -5.93 -10.59
N ILE A 416 -17.27 -6.72 -9.75
CA ILE A 416 -16.25 -7.67 -10.20
C ILE A 416 -16.77 -8.66 -11.26
N ASN A 417 -18.02 -9.10 -11.13
CA ASN A 417 -18.64 -9.99 -12.13
C ASN A 417 -18.80 -9.31 -13.49
N SER A 418 -19.23 -8.05 -13.53
CA SER A 418 -19.34 -7.29 -14.79
C SER A 418 -17.97 -7.08 -15.44
N LEU A 419 -16.93 -6.82 -14.64
CA LEU A 419 -15.56 -6.71 -15.12
C LEU A 419 -15.03 -8.02 -15.71
N ILE A 420 -15.31 -9.15 -15.06
CA ILE A 420 -14.96 -10.49 -15.56
C ILE A 420 -15.71 -10.79 -16.86
N ASP A 421 -17.02 -10.51 -16.93
CA ASP A 421 -17.82 -10.71 -18.13
C ASP A 421 -17.25 -9.90 -19.32
N GLU A 422 -16.82 -8.66 -19.08
CA GLU A 422 -16.19 -7.82 -20.09
C GLU A 422 -14.85 -8.41 -20.60
N LEU A 423 -14.04 -9.01 -19.73
CA LEU A 423 -12.81 -9.70 -20.14
C LEU A 423 -13.13 -10.96 -20.95
N HIS A 424 -14.10 -11.78 -20.52
CA HIS A 424 -14.48 -13.01 -21.21
C HIS A 424 -15.12 -12.77 -22.58
N LYS A 425 -15.94 -11.72 -22.73
CA LYS A 425 -16.47 -11.28 -24.05
C LYS A 425 -15.37 -11.01 -25.06
N ARG A 426 -14.19 -10.59 -24.59
CA ARG A 426 -13.00 -10.32 -25.42
C ARG A 426 -12.08 -11.54 -25.56
N ARG A 427 -12.51 -12.72 -25.12
CA ARG A 427 -11.70 -13.96 -25.03
C ARG A 427 -10.38 -13.76 -24.26
N ILE A 428 -10.45 -13.01 -23.16
CA ILE A 428 -9.35 -12.84 -22.21
C ILE A 428 -9.65 -13.69 -20.99
N SER A 429 -8.84 -14.71 -20.73
CA SER A 429 -8.97 -15.57 -19.54
C SER A 429 -8.62 -14.79 -18.27
N THR A 430 -9.18 -15.20 -17.14
CA THR A 430 -9.13 -14.42 -15.89
C THR A 430 -8.64 -15.25 -14.72
N PHE A 431 -7.64 -14.73 -14.01
CA PHE A 431 -7.03 -15.34 -12.84
C PHE A 431 -7.18 -14.38 -11.67
N LEU A 432 -8.12 -14.63 -10.75
CA LEU A 432 -8.38 -13.77 -9.61
C LEU A 432 -7.73 -14.33 -8.35
N VAL A 433 -6.97 -13.49 -7.65
CA VAL A 433 -6.38 -13.81 -6.35
C VAL A 433 -7.09 -13.03 -5.27
N THR A 434 -7.53 -13.71 -4.22
CA THR A 434 -8.15 -13.12 -3.03
C THR A 434 -7.46 -13.58 -1.74
N ASN A 435 -7.47 -12.74 -0.72
CA ASN A 435 -6.96 -13.04 0.62
C ASN A 435 -7.95 -13.81 1.53
N ALA A 436 -9.07 -14.30 0.97
CA ALA A 436 -10.12 -15.04 1.69
C ALA A 436 -10.78 -14.25 2.84
N GLN A 437 -10.84 -12.92 2.71
CA GLN A 437 -11.60 -12.05 3.60
C GLN A 437 -12.92 -11.58 2.98
N PHE A 438 -13.54 -12.31 2.04
CA PHE A 438 -14.86 -11.98 1.46
C PHE A 438 -15.63 -13.23 0.97
N PRO A 439 -16.11 -14.13 1.86
CA PRO A 439 -16.74 -15.39 1.48
C PRO A 439 -17.99 -15.18 0.62
N ASP A 440 -18.86 -14.23 0.97
CA ASP A 440 -20.06 -13.92 0.18
C ASP A 440 -19.72 -13.50 -1.27
N LYS A 441 -18.61 -12.78 -1.44
CA LYS A 441 -18.14 -12.39 -2.77
C LYS A 441 -17.62 -13.59 -3.54
N ILE A 442 -16.94 -14.53 -2.88
CA ILE A 442 -16.56 -15.81 -3.50
C ILE A 442 -17.82 -16.56 -3.93
N VAL A 443 -18.81 -16.75 -3.06
CA VAL A 443 -20.07 -17.44 -3.40
C VAL A 443 -20.74 -16.81 -4.64
N SER A 444 -20.90 -15.48 -4.65
CA SER A 444 -21.54 -14.74 -5.75
C SER A 444 -20.70 -14.60 -7.03
N LEU A 445 -19.42 -15.00 -7.01
CA LEU A 445 -18.53 -14.89 -8.17
C LEU A 445 -19.00 -15.80 -9.30
N LYS A 446 -19.21 -15.21 -10.48
CA LYS A 446 -19.52 -15.92 -11.73
C LYS A 446 -18.36 -16.85 -12.14
N PRO A 447 -18.59 -17.78 -13.10
CA PRO A 447 -17.53 -18.62 -13.63
C PRO A 447 -16.30 -17.82 -14.04
N ILE A 448 -15.15 -18.23 -13.53
CA ILE A 448 -13.84 -17.62 -13.76
C ILE A 448 -12.88 -18.69 -14.26
N THR A 449 -11.87 -18.34 -15.07
CA THR A 449 -10.92 -19.35 -15.59
C THR A 449 -10.23 -20.12 -14.46
N GLN A 450 -9.70 -19.40 -13.46
CA GLN A 450 -9.10 -19.99 -12.27
C GLN A 450 -9.17 -19.02 -11.08
N LEU A 451 -9.65 -19.49 -9.92
CA LEU A 451 -9.78 -18.72 -8.68
C LEU A 451 -8.72 -19.15 -7.67
N TYR A 452 -8.01 -18.18 -7.10
CA TYR A 452 -6.94 -18.39 -6.13
C TYR A 452 -7.33 -17.80 -4.78
N VAL A 453 -7.12 -18.58 -3.73
CA VAL A 453 -7.08 -18.09 -2.36
C VAL A 453 -5.63 -18.09 -1.89
N SER A 454 -5.15 -16.94 -1.40
CA SER A 454 -3.86 -16.86 -0.71
C SER A 454 -4.01 -17.51 0.67
N VAL A 455 -3.26 -18.57 0.91
CA VAL A 455 -3.25 -19.33 2.17
C VAL A 455 -1.85 -19.20 2.76
N ASP A 456 -1.53 -18.02 3.26
CA ASP A 456 -0.18 -17.69 3.70
C ASP A 456 0.10 -18.13 5.15
N ALA A 457 -0.93 -18.61 5.85
CA ALA A 457 -0.87 -19.18 7.19
C ALA A 457 -1.90 -20.29 7.39
N ALA A 458 -1.55 -21.31 8.18
CA ALA A 458 -2.39 -22.48 8.42
C ALA A 458 -3.20 -22.44 9.74
N THR A 459 -2.96 -21.46 10.60
CA THR A 459 -3.64 -21.33 11.91
C THR A 459 -4.11 -19.88 12.15
N LYS A 460 -5.03 -19.71 13.10
CA LYS A 460 -5.55 -18.38 13.49
C LYS A 460 -4.43 -17.45 13.96
N ASP A 461 -3.50 -17.95 14.74
CA ASP A 461 -2.40 -17.15 15.30
C ASP A 461 -1.35 -16.81 14.24
N SER A 462 -0.96 -17.78 13.41
CA SER A 462 -0.02 -17.51 12.31
C SER A 462 -0.62 -16.55 11.27
N MET A 463 -1.92 -16.64 10.97
CA MET A 463 -2.61 -15.70 10.09
C MET A 463 -2.64 -14.28 10.68
N LYS A 464 -2.90 -14.16 11.98
CA LYS A 464 -2.85 -12.85 12.66
C LYS A 464 -1.46 -12.22 12.60
N ALA A 465 -0.40 -13.03 12.76
CA ALA A 465 0.98 -12.57 12.73
C ALA A 465 1.45 -12.20 11.31
N ILE A 466 1.13 -13.04 10.32
CA ILE A 466 1.60 -12.94 8.95
C ILE A 466 0.71 -12.00 8.12
N ASP A 467 -0.60 -12.24 8.07
CA ASP A 467 -1.51 -11.53 7.16
C ASP A 467 -2.05 -10.22 7.74
N ARG A 468 -2.06 -10.09 9.07
CA ARG A 468 -2.55 -8.91 9.79
C ARG A 468 -3.90 -8.42 9.26
N PRO A 469 -4.94 -9.28 9.23
CA PRO A 469 -6.26 -8.92 8.71
C PRO A 469 -6.91 -7.81 9.55
N LEU A 470 -7.76 -7.02 8.91
CA LEU A 470 -8.50 -5.93 9.57
C LEU A 470 -9.76 -6.43 10.31
N PHE A 471 -10.36 -7.52 9.83
CA PHE A 471 -11.55 -8.12 10.42
C PHE A 471 -11.25 -8.75 11.78
N GLY A 472 -12.20 -8.69 12.71
CA GLY A 472 -12.05 -9.34 14.03
C GLY A 472 -12.34 -10.84 13.98
N ASP A 473 -13.24 -11.21 13.07
CA ASP A 473 -13.70 -12.55 12.69
C ASP A 473 -12.92 -13.11 11.48
N PHE A 474 -11.68 -12.68 11.30
CA PHE A 474 -10.87 -12.96 10.11
C PHE A 474 -10.66 -14.46 9.83
N TRP A 475 -10.61 -15.28 10.88
CA TRP A 475 -10.35 -16.72 10.76
C TRP A 475 -11.61 -17.47 10.32
N GLU A 476 -12.74 -17.12 10.91
CA GLU A 476 -14.05 -17.66 10.57
C GLU A 476 -14.37 -17.34 9.10
N ARG A 477 -14.12 -16.09 8.72
CA ARG A 477 -14.19 -15.60 7.34
C ARG A 477 -13.27 -16.32 6.36
N PHE A 478 -12.05 -16.61 6.79
CA PHE A 478 -11.09 -17.39 6.00
C PHE A 478 -11.62 -18.81 5.77
N VAL A 479 -12.03 -19.50 6.83
CA VAL A 479 -12.60 -20.85 6.76
C VAL A 479 -13.84 -20.88 5.86
N ASP A 480 -14.74 -19.91 5.98
CA ASP A 480 -15.93 -19.84 5.13
C ASP A 480 -15.60 -19.53 3.67
N SER A 481 -14.52 -18.78 3.42
CA SER A 481 -14.00 -18.57 2.07
C SER A 481 -13.43 -19.86 1.46
N LEU A 482 -12.79 -20.71 2.27
CA LEU A 482 -12.33 -22.03 1.83
C LEU A 482 -13.50 -22.96 1.49
N LYS A 483 -14.57 -22.96 2.31
CA LYS A 483 -15.80 -23.70 2.01
C LYS A 483 -16.46 -23.19 0.72
N ALA A 484 -16.59 -21.87 0.57
CA ALA A 484 -17.12 -21.26 -0.64
C ALA A 484 -16.29 -21.59 -1.89
N LEU A 485 -14.97 -21.77 -1.72
CA LEU A 485 -14.07 -22.22 -2.79
C LEU A 485 -14.39 -23.67 -3.20
N LYS A 486 -14.64 -24.57 -2.25
CA LYS A 486 -15.00 -25.99 -2.51
C LYS A 486 -16.23 -26.14 -3.40
N ASP A 487 -17.20 -25.25 -3.23
CA ASP A 487 -18.46 -25.28 -3.99
C ASP A 487 -18.31 -24.75 -5.43
N LYS A 488 -17.14 -24.18 -5.77
CA LYS A 488 -16.86 -23.72 -7.13
C LYS A 488 -16.63 -24.89 -8.08
N GLN A 489 -17.27 -24.80 -9.24
CA GLN A 489 -17.14 -25.78 -10.30
C GLN A 489 -15.90 -25.53 -11.17
N GLN A 490 -15.48 -24.27 -11.29
CA GLN A 490 -14.28 -23.87 -12.03
C GLN A 490 -13.01 -24.15 -11.22
N ARG A 491 -11.85 -24.04 -11.87
CA ARG A 491 -10.55 -24.36 -11.27
C ARG A 491 -10.25 -23.51 -10.03
N THR A 492 -9.88 -24.17 -8.94
CA THR A 492 -9.57 -23.54 -7.65
C THR A 492 -8.15 -23.82 -7.20
N VAL A 493 -7.50 -22.84 -6.56
CA VAL A 493 -6.10 -22.92 -6.17
C VAL A 493 -5.91 -22.38 -4.76
N TYR A 494 -5.21 -23.14 -3.91
CA TYR A 494 -4.54 -22.57 -2.75
C TYR A 494 -3.16 -22.11 -3.15
N ARG A 495 -2.82 -20.85 -2.86
CA ARG A 495 -1.48 -20.33 -3.10
C ARG A 495 -0.81 -20.03 -1.77
N LEU A 496 0.23 -20.79 -1.46
CA LEU A 496 0.99 -20.70 -0.22
C LEU A 496 2.29 -19.94 -0.52
N THR A 497 2.49 -18.81 0.16
CA THR A 497 3.77 -18.11 0.16
C THR A 497 4.61 -18.63 1.32
N LEU A 498 5.62 -19.46 1.02
CA LEU A 498 6.52 -19.99 2.03
C LEU A 498 7.56 -18.97 2.45
N VAL A 499 7.64 -18.75 3.76
CA VAL A 499 8.57 -17.84 4.42
C VAL A 499 9.32 -18.64 5.47
N LYS A 500 10.63 -18.78 5.28
CA LYS A 500 11.48 -19.56 6.19
C LYS A 500 11.49 -18.92 7.58
N GLY A 501 11.29 -19.75 8.60
CA GLY A 501 11.17 -19.32 10.01
C GLY A 501 9.80 -18.76 10.40
N TRP A 502 8.80 -18.82 9.50
CA TRP A 502 7.44 -18.36 9.79
C TRP A 502 6.39 -19.45 9.59
N ASN A 503 6.38 -20.14 8.43
CA ASN A 503 5.33 -21.11 8.09
C ASN A 503 5.85 -22.41 7.43
N THR A 504 7.17 -22.59 7.35
CA THR A 504 7.78 -23.78 6.73
C THR A 504 7.67 -25.06 7.55
N GLU A 505 7.29 -24.96 8.83
CA GLU A 505 7.14 -26.11 9.75
C GLU A 505 5.67 -26.57 9.88
N ASP A 506 4.73 -25.78 9.35
CA ASP A 506 3.28 -25.96 9.57
C ASP A 506 2.62 -27.01 8.65
N VAL A 507 3.37 -28.00 8.15
CA VAL A 507 2.89 -28.98 7.14
C VAL A 507 1.58 -29.65 7.59
N ASP A 508 1.53 -30.11 8.85
CA ASP A 508 0.33 -30.75 9.41
C ASP A 508 -0.86 -29.80 9.44
N ALA A 509 -0.66 -28.55 9.85
CA ALA A 509 -1.71 -27.55 9.89
C ALA A 509 -2.23 -27.21 8.49
N TYR A 510 -1.35 -27.09 7.48
CA TYR A 510 -1.76 -26.88 6.09
C TYR A 510 -2.55 -28.06 5.54
N SER A 511 -2.14 -29.30 5.83
CA SER A 511 -2.84 -30.50 5.38
C SER A 511 -4.28 -30.56 5.89
N ASN A 512 -4.53 -30.08 7.12
CA ASN A 512 -5.87 -30.01 7.70
C ASN A 512 -6.82 -29.11 6.90
N LEU A 513 -6.30 -28.05 6.26
CA LEU A 513 -7.11 -27.13 5.45
C LEU A 513 -7.62 -27.78 4.15
N PHE A 514 -6.97 -28.83 3.65
CA PHE A 514 -7.40 -29.53 2.42
C PHE A 514 -8.80 -30.13 2.59
N SER A 515 -9.11 -30.63 3.79
CA SER A 515 -10.44 -31.17 4.11
C SER A 515 -11.55 -30.12 4.04
N ILE A 516 -11.21 -28.85 4.25
CA ILE A 516 -12.15 -27.73 4.30
C ILE A 516 -12.51 -27.29 2.88
N GLY A 517 -11.53 -26.86 2.08
CA GLY A 517 -11.80 -26.28 0.76
C GLY A 517 -11.50 -27.17 -0.44
N ASN A 518 -10.80 -28.30 -0.28
CA ASN A 518 -10.58 -29.32 -1.31
C ASN A 518 -10.26 -28.73 -2.71
N PRO A 519 -9.24 -27.85 -2.82
CA PRO A 519 -8.95 -27.13 -4.06
C PRO A 519 -8.49 -28.08 -5.17
N ASP A 520 -8.57 -27.66 -6.43
CA ASP A 520 -8.02 -28.44 -7.53
C ASP A 520 -6.48 -28.51 -7.50
N PHE A 521 -5.86 -27.41 -7.07
CA PHE A 521 -4.42 -27.24 -7.03
C PHE A 521 -3.93 -26.58 -5.74
N VAL A 522 -2.69 -26.87 -5.38
CA VAL A 522 -1.95 -26.17 -4.33
C VAL A 522 -0.63 -25.68 -4.93
N GLU A 523 -0.47 -24.37 -5.02
CA GLU A 523 0.77 -23.71 -5.42
C GLU A 523 1.60 -23.38 -4.19
N ILE A 524 2.79 -23.95 -4.10
CA ILE A 524 3.74 -23.65 -3.05
C ILE A 524 4.85 -22.82 -3.67
N LYS A 525 5.00 -21.58 -3.20
CA LYS A 525 5.96 -20.62 -3.74
C LYS A 525 6.82 -20.02 -2.65
N GLY A 526 8.13 -20.02 -2.85
CA GLY A 526 9.06 -19.30 -1.97
C GLY A 526 8.83 -17.79 -2.02
N VAL A 527 8.85 -17.13 -0.86
CA VAL A 527 8.74 -15.68 -0.76
C VAL A 527 9.87 -15.01 -1.55
N THR A 528 9.55 -13.95 -2.27
CA THR A 528 10.55 -13.10 -2.91
C THR A 528 10.80 -11.90 -2.01
N TYR A 529 12.04 -11.69 -1.61
CA TYR A 529 12.41 -10.50 -0.84
C TYR A 529 12.21 -9.24 -1.68
N CYS A 530 11.56 -8.23 -1.12
CA CYS A 530 11.21 -6.97 -1.81
C CYS A 530 11.83 -5.74 -1.15
N GLY A 531 12.93 -5.91 -0.42
CA GLY A 531 13.63 -4.84 0.29
C GLY A 531 13.25 -4.72 1.76
N THR A 532 14.03 -3.91 2.48
CA THR A 532 13.80 -3.57 3.88
C THR A 532 12.68 -2.53 3.98
N SER A 533 11.84 -2.64 5.02
CA SER A 533 10.96 -1.54 5.42
C SER A 533 11.04 -1.39 6.93
N ALA A 534 10.79 -0.19 7.46
CA ALA A 534 10.88 0.12 8.90
C ALA A 534 10.00 -0.76 9.83
N THR A 535 9.20 -1.67 9.28
CA THR A 535 8.19 -2.48 9.97
C THR A 535 8.11 -3.94 9.54
N SER A 536 8.76 -4.32 8.42
CA SER A 536 8.90 -5.72 8.04
C SER A 536 10.18 -6.26 8.68
N LYS A 537 10.07 -7.40 9.37
CA LYS A 537 11.19 -8.11 9.97
C LYS A 537 11.80 -9.14 9.01
N LEU A 538 11.30 -9.21 7.76
CA LEU A 538 11.79 -10.16 6.78
C LEU A 538 13.16 -9.74 6.28
N THR A 539 14.07 -10.70 6.18
CA THR A 539 15.40 -10.56 5.61
C THR A 539 15.59 -11.57 4.49
N MET A 540 16.73 -11.51 3.79
CA MET A 540 17.09 -12.52 2.79
C MET A 540 17.18 -13.95 3.37
N GLU A 541 17.44 -14.10 4.67
CA GLU A 541 17.48 -15.41 5.34
C GLU A 541 16.11 -16.09 5.38
N ASN A 542 15.02 -15.31 5.27
CA ASN A 542 13.66 -15.82 5.23
C ASN A 542 13.25 -16.33 3.84
N VAL A 543 14.07 -16.10 2.79
CA VAL A 543 13.80 -16.59 1.43
C VAL A 543 14.21 -18.08 1.36
N PRO A 544 13.26 -19.01 1.14
CA PRO A 544 13.59 -20.42 1.03
C PRO A 544 14.27 -20.72 -0.30
N TRP A 545 15.16 -21.71 -0.28
CA TRP A 545 15.71 -22.29 -1.50
C TRP A 545 14.67 -23.19 -2.18
N HIS A 546 14.86 -23.46 -3.46
CA HIS A 546 13.98 -24.38 -4.18
C HIS A 546 13.93 -25.77 -3.54
N ALA A 547 15.05 -26.24 -3.00
CA ALA A 547 15.09 -27.52 -2.27
C ALA A 547 14.18 -27.52 -1.03
N ASP A 548 14.10 -26.39 -0.31
CA ASP A 548 13.22 -26.25 0.86
C ASP A 548 11.74 -26.30 0.43
N VAL A 549 11.38 -25.59 -0.64
CA VAL A 549 10.03 -25.61 -1.22
C VAL A 549 9.67 -27.01 -1.72
N LYS A 550 10.63 -27.72 -2.33
CA LYS A 550 10.47 -29.09 -2.82
C LYS A 550 10.16 -30.05 -1.67
N ALA A 551 10.99 -30.05 -0.63
CA ALA A 551 10.81 -30.91 0.55
C ALA A 551 9.48 -30.65 1.25
N PHE A 552 9.09 -29.37 1.43
CA PHE A 552 7.79 -29.01 1.99
C PHE A 552 6.63 -29.55 1.15
N SER A 553 6.74 -29.44 -0.18
CA SER A 553 5.69 -29.87 -1.11
C SER A 553 5.52 -31.39 -1.13
N GLU A 554 6.62 -32.15 -1.09
CA GLU A 554 6.61 -33.61 -0.99
C GLU A 554 5.98 -34.07 0.34
N ALA A 555 6.36 -33.45 1.46
CA ALA A 555 5.78 -33.75 2.77
C ALA A 555 4.27 -33.45 2.83
N LEU A 556 3.84 -32.34 2.22
CA LEU A 556 2.42 -31.97 2.15
C LEU A 556 1.62 -32.93 1.25
N ALA A 557 2.22 -33.39 0.15
CA ALA A 557 1.61 -34.40 -0.72
C ALA A 557 1.45 -35.75 0.01
N GLU A 558 2.46 -36.19 0.76
CA GLU A 558 2.38 -37.41 1.58
C GLU A 558 1.26 -37.33 2.63
N LYS A 559 1.16 -36.20 3.33
CA LYS A 559 0.08 -35.93 4.31
C LYS A 559 -1.31 -35.86 3.72
N SER A 560 -1.42 -35.67 2.40
CA SER A 560 -2.71 -35.72 1.71
C SER A 560 -3.26 -37.14 1.53
N HIS A 561 -2.49 -38.18 1.88
CA HIS A 561 -2.87 -39.58 1.78
C HIS A 561 -3.33 -39.97 0.36
N GLY A 562 -2.59 -39.50 -0.66
CA GLY A 562 -2.83 -39.81 -2.07
C GLY A 562 -3.91 -38.97 -2.76
N GLN A 563 -4.51 -37.99 -2.07
CA GLN A 563 -5.46 -37.07 -2.71
C GLN A 563 -4.76 -36.09 -3.66
N TYR A 564 -3.55 -35.65 -3.29
CA TYR A 564 -2.72 -34.74 -4.06
C TYR A 564 -1.33 -35.35 -4.28
N GLU A 565 -0.76 -35.06 -5.45
CA GLU A 565 0.62 -35.39 -5.77
C GLU A 565 1.33 -34.18 -6.39
N VAL A 566 2.66 -34.18 -6.35
CA VAL A 566 3.50 -33.20 -7.05
C VAL A 566 3.34 -33.37 -8.56
N ALA A 567 2.81 -32.34 -9.22
CA ALA A 567 2.49 -32.37 -10.65
C ALA A 567 3.51 -31.63 -11.50
N CYS A 568 3.90 -30.43 -11.08
CA CYS A 568 4.85 -29.57 -11.78
C CYS A 568 5.83 -28.92 -10.82
N GLU A 569 6.98 -28.50 -11.33
CA GLU A 569 7.87 -27.56 -10.65
C GLU A 569 8.29 -26.44 -11.61
N HIS A 570 8.74 -25.31 -11.06
CA HIS A 570 9.43 -24.28 -11.82
C HIS A 570 10.58 -23.75 -10.98
N VAL A 571 11.74 -24.37 -11.15
CA VAL A 571 12.94 -24.12 -10.32
C VAL A 571 13.31 -22.64 -10.34
N HIS A 572 13.19 -21.98 -11.50
CA HIS A 572 13.59 -20.59 -11.65
C HIS A 572 12.72 -19.60 -10.86
N SER A 573 11.45 -19.93 -10.57
CA SER A 573 10.57 -19.11 -9.73
C SER A 573 10.43 -19.64 -8.30
N CYS A 574 11.15 -20.69 -7.94
CA CYS A 574 11.03 -21.35 -6.63
C CYS A 574 9.57 -21.79 -6.33
N CYS A 575 8.95 -22.48 -7.29
CA CYS A 575 7.55 -22.92 -7.18
C CYS A 575 7.40 -24.43 -7.42
N VAL A 576 6.49 -25.07 -6.67
CA VAL A 576 6.00 -26.44 -6.90
C VAL A 576 4.48 -26.42 -6.93
N LEU A 577 3.90 -27.27 -7.78
CA LEU A 577 2.46 -27.47 -7.92
C LEU A 577 2.08 -28.86 -7.42
N LEU A 578 1.16 -28.92 -6.47
CA LEU A 578 0.38 -30.11 -6.18
C LEU A 578 -0.93 -30.06 -6.97
N ALA A 579 -1.35 -31.19 -7.52
CA ALA A 579 -2.62 -31.32 -8.23
C ALA A 579 -3.40 -32.52 -7.72
N LYS A 580 -4.73 -32.41 -7.76
CA LYS A 580 -5.62 -33.47 -7.33
C LYS A 580 -5.56 -34.68 -8.27
N VAL A 581 -5.27 -35.86 -7.72
CA VAL A 581 -4.94 -37.06 -8.50
C VAL A 581 -6.17 -37.59 -9.26
N ASP A 582 -7.28 -37.76 -8.56
CA ASP A 582 -8.55 -38.32 -9.10
C ASP A 582 -9.15 -37.49 -10.25
N LYS A 583 -8.68 -36.25 -10.40
CA LYS A 583 -9.26 -35.25 -11.30
C LYS A 583 -8.32 -34.86 -12.42
N PHE A 584 -7.03 -34.64 -12.14
CA PHE A 584 -6.07 -34.12 -13.11
C PHE A 584 -4.99 -35.12 -13.54
N LYS A 585 -4.98 -36.35 -13.00
CA LYS A 585 -4.08 -37.42 -13.43
C LYS A 585 -4.84 -38.50 -14.22
N ILE A 586 -4.85 -38.38 -15.54
CA ILE A 586 -5.59 -39.27 -16.44
C ILE A 586 -4.59 -40.23 -17.08
N ASN A 587 -4.79 -41.55 -16.91
CA ASN A 587 -3.89 -42.58 -17.46
C ASN A 587 -2.42 -42.36 -17.09
N GLY A 588 -2.16 -41.87 -15.88
CA GLY A 588 -0.80 -41.57 -15.39
C GLY A 588 -0.19 -40.26 -15.90
N GLN A 589 -0.91 -39.49 -16.73
CA GLN A 589 -0.46 -38.20 -17.26
C GLN A 589 -1.18 -37.04 -16.60
N TRP A 590 -0.46 -35.93 -16.38
CA TRP A 590 -1.02 -34.72 -15.80
C TRP A 590 -1.75 -33.87 -16.84
N HIS A 591 -2.92 -33.34 -16.47
CA HIS A 591 -3.73 -32.45 -17.29
C HIS A 591 -3.91 -31.08 -16.60
N THR A 592 -2.80 -30.47 -16.20
CA THR A 592 -2.80 -29.18 -15.49
C THR A 592 -2.96 -27.99 -16.43
N TRP A 593 -2.66 -28.13 -17.73
CA TRP A 593 -2.84 -27.05 -18.69
C TRP A 593 -4.30 -26.73 -18.94
N ILE A 594 -4.55 -25.52 -19.44
CA ILE A 594 -5.89 -25.00 -19.68
C ILE A 594 -6.11 -24.92 -21.19
N ASP A 595 -7.19 -25.53 -21.67
CA ASP A 595 -7.71 -25.27 -23.00
C ASP A 595 -8.49 -23.96 -22.97
N TYR A 596 -7.81 -22.85 -23.27
CA TYR A 596 -8.38 -21.51 -23.20
C TYR A 596 -9.52 -21.31 -24.19
N GLU A 597 -9.42 -21.86 -25.40
CA GLU A 597 -10.49 -21.72 -26.41
C GLU A 597 -11.75 -22.44 -25.94
N LYS A 598 -11.61 -23.66 -25.43
CA LYS A 598 -12.72 -24.43 -24.85
C LYS A 598 -13.32 -23.73 -23.64
N PHE A 599 -12.51 -23.17 -22.73
CA PHE A 599 -13.01 -22.35 -21.63
C PHE A 599 -13.87 -21.18 -22.13
N HIS A 600 -13.41 -20.44 -23.14
CA HIS A 600 -14.13 -19.29 -23.68
C HIS A 600 -15.45 -19.70 -24.33
N ASP A 601 -15.50 -20.84 -25.00
CA ASP A 601 -16.73 -21.35 -25.60
C ASP A 601 -17.72 -21.83 -24.53
N LEU A 602 -17.24 -22.47 -23.47
CA LEU A 602 -18.05 -22.91 -22.33
C LEU A 602 -18.67 -21.72 -21.58
N VAL A 603 -17.87 -20.70 -21.24
CA VAL A 603 -18.39 -19.52 -20.52
C VAL A 603 -19.38 -18.73 -21.38
N SER A 604 -19.13 -18.62 -22.69
CA SER A 604 -20.04 -17.96 -23.63
C SER A 604 -21.35 -18.72 -23.83
N SER A 605 -21.33 -20.05 -23.66
CA SER A 605 -22.53 -20.88 -23.79
C SER A 605 -23.57 -20.66 -22.68
N GLY A 606 -23.14 -20.13 -21.53
CA GLY A 606 -23.98 -19.96 -20.33
C GLY A 606 -24.40 -21.28 -19.66
N LYS A 607 -23.98 -22.44 -20.18
CA LYS A 607 -24.28 -23.75 -19.57
C LYS A 607 -23.34 -24.01 -18.38
N PRO A 608 -23.80 -24.75 -17.36
CA PRO A 608 -22.91 -25.21 -16.29
C PRO A 608 -21.75 -26.04 -16.85
N PHE A 609 -20.55 -25.80 -16.36
CA PHE A 609 -19.34 -26.56 -16.70
C PHE A 609 -18.40 -26.61 -15.49
N GLY A 610 -17.59 -27.68 -15.41
CA GLY A 610 -16.56 -27.88 -14.41
C GLY A 610 -15.16 -27.67 -14.96
N SER A 611 -14.18 -27.66 -14.07
CA SER A 611 -12.74 -27.59 -14.41
C SER A 611 -12.27 -28.69 -15.38
N ASN A 612 -12.95 -29.85 -15.38
CA ASN A 612 -12.59 -30.99 -16.24
C ASN A 612 -12.96 -30.75 -17.69
N ASP A 613 -13.90 -29.83 -17.95
CA ASP A 613 -14.37 -29.56 -19.30
C ASP A 613 -13.35 -28.77 -20.10
N TYR A 614 -12.30 -28.20 -19.51
CA TYR A 614 -11.34 -27.34 -20.22
C TYR A 614 -9.88 -27.58 -19.77
N MET A 615 -9.56 -28.82 -19.39
CA MET A 615 -8.19 -29.24 -19.11
C MET A 615 -7.46 -29.68 -20.38
N ALA A 616 -6.15 -29.46 -20.42
CA ALA A 616 -5.23 -29.87 -21.47
C ALA A 616 -4.02 -30.59 -20.86
N LEU A 617 -3.36 -31.42 -21.66
CA LEU A 617 -2.20 -32.21 -21.25
C LEU A 617 -1.06 -31.29 -20.80
N THR A 618 -0.46 -31.60 -19.65
CA THR A 618 0.76 -30.95 -19.17
C THR A 618 1.95 -31.40 -20.02
N PRO A 619 2.75 -30.48 -20.58
CA PRO A 619 3.94 -30.86 -21.34
C PRO A 619 4.96 -31.60 -20.47
N SER A 620 5.69 -32.54 -21.08
CA SER A 620 6.66 -33.37 -20.36
C SER A 620 7.75 -32.58 -19.65
N TRP A 621 8.20 -31.46 -20.23
CA TRP A 621 9.22 -30.58 -19.64
C TRP A 621 8.71 -29.80 -18.41
N ALA A 622 7.39 -29.69 -18.24
CA ALA A 622 6.76 -28.99 -17.12
C ALA A 622 6.44 -29.91 -15.94
N VAL A 623 6.46 -31.22 -16.16
CA VAL A 623 6.17 -32.22 -15.13
C VAL A 623 7.27 -32.20 -14.07
N TYR A 624 6.89 -32.44 -12.82
CA TYR A 624 7.80 -32.53 -11.70
C TYR A 624 8.90 -33.59 -11.94
N GLY A 625 10.16 -33.23 -11.69
CA GLY A 625 11.32 -34.08 -11.92
C GLY A 625 11.86 -34.09 -13.35
N ALA A 626 11.26 -33.31 -14.27
CA ALA A 626 11.80 -33.13 -15.61
C ALA A 626 13.19 -32.46 -15.59
N ASN A 627 14.06 -32.81 -16.53
CA ASN A 627 15.42 -32.27 -16.61
C ASN A 627 15.45 -30.74 -16.77
N GLU A 628 14.43 -30.20 -17.41
CA GLU A 628 14.23 -28.78 -17.63
C GLU A 628 13.84 -28.02 -16.35
N GLY A 629 13.43 -28.73 -15.29
CA GLY A 629 12.97 -28.13 -14.03
C GLY A 629 11.80 -27.17 -14.22
N GLY A 630 10.93 -27.49 -15.21
CA GLY A 630 9.81 -26.66 -15.62
C GLY A 630 10.15 -25.50 -16.55
N PHE A 631 11.40 -25.29 -16.93
CA PHE A 631 11.76 -24.22 -17.85
C PHE A 631 11.41 -24.61 -19.29
N ASP A 632 10.70 -23.74 -20.00
CA ASP A 632 10.28 -24.01 -21.39
C ASP A 632 11.52 -24.19 -22.30
N PRO A 633 11.68 -25.35 -22.97
CA PRO A 633 12.84 -25.64 -23.82
C PRO A 633 12.92 -24.77 -25.08
N GLU A 634 11.83 -24.11 -25.49
CA GLU A 634 11.85 -23.16 -26.61
C GLU A 634 12.41 -21.78 -26.23
N GLN A 635 12.75 -21.59 -24.94
CA GLN A 635 13.23 -20.32 -24.41
C GLN A 635 14.65 -20.44 -23.86
N ALA A 636 15.37 -19.33 -23.83
CA ALA A 636 16.75 -19.30 -23.37
C ALA A 636 16.82 -18.67 -21.97
N ARG A 637 17.29 -19.42 -20.97
CA ARG A 637 17.52 -18.86 -19.64
C ARG A 637 18.66 -17.85 -19.69
N TYR A 638 18.36 -16.60 -19.40
CA TYR A 638 19.38 -15.56 -19.27
C TYR A 638 19.96 -15.57 -17.85
N LYS A 639 21.27 -15.82 -17.73
CA LYS A 639 22.02 -15.67 -16.48
C LYS A 639 22.88 -14.41 -16.58
N LYS A 640 22.69 -13.45 -15.68
CA LYS A 640 23.58 -12.27 -15.59
C LYS A 640 24.91 -12.77 -15.04
N GLU A 641 26.00 -12.68 -15.81
CA GLU A 641 27.34 -12.94 -15.31
C GLU A 641 27.69 -11.83 -14.30
N ARG A 642 27.75 -12.18 -13.01
CA ARG A 642 28.20 -11.25 -11.98
C ARG A 642 29.71 -11.35 -11.86
N ASN A 643 30.40 -10.40 -12.48
CA ASN A 643 31.84 -10.22 -12.28
C ASN A 643 32.09 -9.48 -10.97
N HIS A 644 31.80 -10.12 -9.84
CA HIS A 644 32.29 -9.61 -8.56
C HIS A 644 33.82 -9.68 -8.61
N LYS A 645 34.49 -8.52 -8.61
CA LYS A 645 35.94 -8.48 -8.37
C LYS A 645 36.16 -9.10 -6.99
N SER A 646 36.80 -10.26 -6.94
CA SER A 646 37.26 -10.87 -5.70
C SER A 646 38.06 -9.83 -4.92
N SER A 647 37.49 -9.28 -3.85
CA SER A 647 38.23 -8.50 -2.87
C SER A 647 39.18 -9.45 -2.15
N ARG A 648 40.42 -9.53 -2.64
CA ARG A 648 41.54 -10.11 -1.91
C ARG A 648 42.16 -9.06 -1.00
#